data_AF-A0A2K2D163-F1
#
_entry.id   AF-A0A2K2D163-F1
#
_cell.length_a   1.000
_cell.length_b   1.000
_cell.length_c   1.000
_cell.angle_alpha   90.00
_cell.angle_beta   90.00
_cell.angle_gamma   90.00
#
_symmetry.space_group_name_H-M   'P 1'
#
loop_
_entity.id
_entity.type
_entity.pdbx_description
1 polymer ?
#
loop_
_entity_poly.entity_id
_entity_poly.type
_entity_poly.pdbx_seq_one_letter_code
_entity_poly.pdbx_strand_id
1 'polypeptide(L)'
;MHKLSLGIFMLGRRAESMILPLEFLRQCKASDFPDPQEYVAWQFRNLKLLETGLLVHPLVPLSKSDISAHRLLQIIHIAYERPLETGKDSESMQELSSAVKSLASRSLDGRSDECHWADGFPLNFHIYRMLVEACFESEDGAVVDEIDEVMGLLKKTWVILGINQMLHNLCFTWALFNHFAMLDQVDIELLSAAEKQLTEVVNDAKTTEDPDYCDILSSTLSSIMGWTEQRLLAYHETFSTSNIDSMHGIASIGVSAAKILAKDTSKEYRRRRKGETDVARGRIEAYIRSSIRTAFAQRMEEADSKRSSRNPVPVLSILAKDIGDLATKEKNMYSPILKKWHPFASGVAVTTLHSCFGNELKQFMDGLTKLTPDTAQVLNAADKLEKYLVKIAVEDSVDSDDGGKSLIRQMPPYEAENAITNLVKAWVKDRVDRLKGWVHRSLQQETWNPKANRQSFAPSSVEMLRIIDEILDAFFQLPIPMHSTTFPDLAAGIGRIIQYYVSKAKSCCGTRSTTIPQLPHLTRCDVGSKLFKKKEKPHVLMKRGSQVGSSTGNSASDLPELCVRINTLHYIQTELENLKKKAKTCLRNCESAQDGITDGLSINFELSQASCQDSIRQLCDTTAYKLVFNCLSHVLLDTLYVGGTSSNRVEPLLRELDSILRVISGIVHNGVRSRLITSLMKGSFDGFLLVLLAGGPTRAFTLQDSQIIENDFRDLRGLYFANGDGLPEEVIDKASLEVKSILPLLQTDTGILIQRFKQTISRCYESPAKSRFPMPAVPAQWSPDDPNTILRVLCYRNDEVSWMHKGDLTPGIGPQIRCF
;
A
#
# COMPACT_ATOMS: atom_id res chain seq x y z
N MET A 1 -30.72 -60.43 -32.13
CA MET A 1 -30.62 -60.77 -30.70
C MET A 1 -31.83 -61.56 -30.20
N HIS A 2 -33.08 -61.21 -30.56
CA HIS A 2 -34.30 -61.95 -30.20
C HIS A 2 -34.33 -63.45 -30.59
N LYS A 3 -33.57 -63.87 -31.61
CA LYS A 3 -33.40 -65.30 -31.98
C LYS A 3 -32.24 -65.99 -31.24
N LEU A 4 -31.28 -65.21 -30.73
CA LEU A 4 -30.17 -65.70 -29.90
C LEU A 4 -30.66 -66.02 -28.48
N SER A 5 -31.61 -65.23 -27.97
CA SER A 5 -32.28 -65.52 -26.70
C SER A 5 -33.08 -66.81 -26.76
N LEU A 6 -33.91 -67.05 -27.78
CA LEU A 6 -34.71 -68.29 -27.85
C LEU A 6 -33.88 -69.59 -27.92
N GLY A 7 -32.71 -69.57 -28.57
CA GLY A 7 -31.85 -70.76 -28.68
C GLY A 7 -31.11 -71.11 -27.38
N ILE A 8 -30.68 -70.09 -26.63
CA ILE A 8 -29.99 -70.27 -25.35
C ILE A 8 -30.99 -70.52 -24.20
N PHE A 9 -32.21 -69.96 -24.29
CA PHE A 9 -33.21 -70.02 -23.21
C PHE A 9 -33.93 -71.37 -23.08
N MET A 10 -34.06 -72.14 -24.16
CA MET A 10 -34.96 -73.30 -24.16
C MET A 10 -34.35 -74.57 -23.58
N LEU A 11 -33.03 -74.61 -23.35
CA LEU A 11 -32.33 -75.80 -22.87
C LEU A 11 -31.18 -75.38 -21.98
N GLY A 12 -31.32 -75.52 -20.66
CA GLY A 12 -30.22 -75.38 -19.71
C GLY A 12 -29.15 -76.48 -19.84
N ARG A 13 -28.84 -76.94 -21.06
CA ARG A 13 -27.80 -77.90 -21.42
C ARG A 13 -26.98 -77.33 -22.58
N ARG A 14 -25.67 -77.59 -22.58
CA ARG A 14 -24.77 -77.26 -23.70
C ARG A 14 -25.37 -77.83 -24.99
N ALA A 15 -25.47 -77.02 -26.04
CA ALA A 15 -25.81 -77.53 -27.37
C ALA A 15 -24.59 -78.27 -27.92
N GLU A 16 -24.45 -79.55 -27.54
CA GLU A 16 -23.22 -80.36 -27.61
C GLU A 16 -22.58 -80.53 -29.01
N SER A 17 -23.15 -79.98 -30.09
CA SER A 17 -22.56 -80.08 -31.45
C SER A 17 -22.80 -78.89 -32.40
N MET A 18 -23.48 -77.82 -31.96
CA MET A 18 -23.92 -76.75 -32.89
C MET A 18 -23.01 -75.51 -32.83
N ILE A 19 -22.32 -75.22 -33.94
CA ILE A 19 -21.57 -73.97 -34.14
C ILE A 19 -22.50 -72.92 -34.70
N LEU A 20 -23.12 -72.15 -33.82
CA LEU A 20 -24.24 -71.24 -34.15
C LEU A 20 -23.92 -70.26 -35.30
N PRO A 21 -22.77 -69.56 -35.35
CA PRO A 21 -22.50 -68.60 -36.41
C PRO A 21 -22.29 -69.29 -37.77
N LEU A 22 -21.72 -70.50 -37.76
CA LEU A 22 -21.56 -71.32 -38.96
C LEU A 22 -22.91 -71.79 -39.49
N GLU A 23 -23.81 -72.24 -38.61
CA GLU A 23 -25.15 -72.65 -39.02
C GLU A 23 -26.00 -71.48 -39.53
N PHE A 24 -25.87 -70.30 -38.92
CA PHE A 24 -26.50 -69.09 -39.44
C PHE A 24 -26.02 -68.76 -40.85
N LEU A 25 -24.71 -68.75 -41.09
CA LEU A 25 -24.13 -68.53 -42.43
C LEU A 25 -24.60 -69.58 -43.46
N ARG A 26 -24.92 -70.80 -43.04
CA ARG A 26 -25.42 -71.87 -43.94
C ARG A 26 -26.91 -71.77 -44.24
N GLN A 27 -27.71 -71.25 -43.31
CA GLN A 27 -29.17 -71.32 -43.38
C GLN A 27 -29.80 -70.04 -43.95
N CYS A 28 -29.19 -68.87 -43.73
CA CYS A 28 -29.71 -67.60 -44.20
C CYS A 28 -29.13 -67.20 -45.57
N LYS A 29 -30.02 -66.79 -46.48
CA LYS A 29 -29.69 -66.35 -47.84
C LYS A 29 -29.81 -64.83 -47.95
N ALA A 30 -29.19 -64.25 -48.96
CA ALA A 30 -29.31 -62.82 -49.27
C ALA A 30 -30.78 -62.37 -49.43
N SER A 31 -31.67 -63.26 -49.91
CA SER A 31 -33.10 -63.01 -50.06
C SER A 31 -33.87 -62.82 -48.75
N ASP A 32 -33.28 -63.21 -47.61
CA ASP A 32 -33.92 -63.14 -46.30
C ASP A 32 -33.75 -61.75 -45.64
N PHE A 33 -33.05 -60.84 -46.31
CA PHE A 33 -32.71 -59.50 -45.80
C PHE A 33 -33.34 -58.42 -46.69
N PRO A 34 -33.89 -57.35 -46.09
CA PRO A 34 -34.49 -56.25 -46.85
C PRO A 34 -33.45 -55.40 -47.59
N ASP A 35 -32.19 -55.39 -47.12
CA ASP A 35 -31.07 -54.63 -47.70
C ASP A 35 -29.83 -55.52 -47.93
N PRO A 36 -29.24 -55.52 -49.14
CA PRO A 36 -27.97 -56.20 -49.41
C PRO A 36 -26.80 -55.76 -48.52
N GLN A 37 -26.74 -54.50 -48.08
CA GLN A 37 -25.67 -54.05 -47.18
C GLN A 37 -25.86 -54.63 -45.77
N GLU A 38 -27.09 -54.72 -45.28
CA GLU A 38 -27.42 -55.40 -44.03
C GLU A 38 -27.02 -56.88 -44.06
N TYR A 39 -27.23 -57.56 -45.20
CA TYR A 39 -26.80 -58.95 -45.38
C TYR A 39 -25.28 -59.11 -45.27
N VAL A 40 -24.51 -58.24 -45.94
CA VAL A 40 -23.04 -58.26 -45.88
C VAL A 40 -22.55 -57.96 -44.46
N ALA A 41 -23.11 -56.94 -43.80
CA ALA A 41 -22.77 -56.61 -42.41
C ALA A 41 -23.13 -57.77 -41.45
N TRP A 42 -24.24 -58.47 -41.69
CA TRP A 42 -24.62 -59.66 -40.93
C TRP A 42 -23.65 -60.84 -41.16
N GLN A 43 -23.26 -61.12 -42.41
CA GLN A 43 -22.27 -62.17 -42.71
C GLN A 43 -20.96 -61.87 -41.97
N PHE A 44 -20.52 -60.62 -42.07
CA PHE A 44 -19.29 -60.15 -41.44
C PHE A 44 -19.32 -60.31 -39.91
N ARG A 45 -20.43 -59.97 -39.25
CA ARG A 45 -20.59 -60.17 -37.79
C ARG A 45 -20.46 -61.64 -37.39
N ASN A 46 -21.01 -62.57 -38.17
CA ASN A 46 -20.90 -64.01 -37.88
C ASN A 46 -19.48 -64.53 -38.08
N LEU A 47 -18.77 -64.08 -39.12
CA LEU A 47 -17.35 -64.40 -39.31
C LEU A 47 -16.49 -63.83 -38.18
N LYS A 48 -16.77 -62.60 -37.75
CA LYS A 48 -16.04 -61.97 -36.65
C LYS A 48 -16.24 -62.71 -35.33
N LEU A 49 -17.42 -63.28 -35.14
CA LEU A 49 -17.72 -64.11 -33.98
C LEU A 49 -16.92 -65.43 -34.00
N LEU A 50 -16.80 -66.06 -35.18
CA LEU A 50 -15.94 -67.23 -35.37
C LEU A 50 -14.46 -66.90 -35.18
N GLU A 51 -13.99 -65.77 -35.72
CA GLU A 51 -12.64 -65.26 -35.54
C GLU A 51 -12.32 -65.08 -34.04
N THR A 52 -13.21 -64.38 -33.34
CA THR A 52 -13.04 -64.07 -31.92
C THR A 52 -13.01 -65.35 -31.07
N GLY A 53 -13.93 -66.29 -31.32
CA GLY A 53 -14.04 -67.51 -30.52
C GLY A 53 -12.99 -68.58 -30.81
N LEU A 54 -12.58 -68.73 -32.07
CA LEU A 54 -11.70 -69.84 -32.49
C LEU A 54 -10.24 -69.43 -32.69
N LEU A 55 -9.97 -68.14 -32.97
CA LEU A 55 -8.64 -67.64 -33.28
C LEU A 55 -8.07 -66.73 -32.20
N VAL A 56 -8.87 -65.77 -31.71
CA VAL A 56 -8.40 -64.75 -30.77
C VAL A 56 -8.49 -65.24 -29.33
N HIS A 57 -9.62 -65.82 -28.94
CA HIS A 57 -9.89 -66.28 -27.58
C HIS A 57 -10.37 -67.74 -27.54
N PRO A 58 -9.61 -68.71 -28.10
CA PRO A 58 -9.99 -70.12 -27.99
C PRO A 58 -9.79 -70.62 -26.56
N LEU A 59 -10.66 -71.53 -26.11
CA LEU A 59 -10.48 -72.26 -24.84
C LEU A 59 -9.14 -73.01 -24.83
N VAL A 60 -8.76 -73.59 -25.97
CA VAL A 60 -7.50 -74.32 -26.15
C VAL A 60 -6.52 -73.46 -26.97
N PRO A 61 -5.36 -73.05 -26.42
CA PRO A 61 -4.39 -72.22 -27.12
C PRO A 61 -3.95 -72.80 -28.46
N LEU A 62 -3.82 -71.96 -29.49
CA LEU A 62 -3.42 -72.39 -30.84
C LEU A 62 -1.92 -72.65 -30.96
N SER A 63 -1.55 -73.61 -31.80
CA SER A 63 -0.15 -73.77 -32.23
C SER A 63 0.16 -72.80 -33.38
N LYS A 64 1.39 -72.27 -33.43
CA LYS A 64 1.81 -71.33 -34.49
C LYS A 64 1.76 -71.93 -35.91
N SER A 65 1.60 -73.24 -36.05
CA SER A 65 1.55 -73.98 -37.31
C SER A 65 0.17 -74.58 -37.59
N ASP A 66 -0.89 -74.13 -36.91
CA ASP A 66 -2.23 -74.68 -37.07
C ASP A 66 -2.81 -74.34 -38.46
N ILE A 67 -2.91 -75.35 -39.33
CA ILE A 67 -3.34 -75.20 -40.73
C ILE A 67 -4.80 -74.72 -40.80
N SER A 68 -5.66 -75.21 -39.89
CA SER A 68 -7.08 -74.83 -39.83
C SER A 68 -7.23 -73.36 -39.41
N ALA A 69 -6.38 -72.87 -38.50
CA ALA A 69 -6.35 -71.47 -38.10
C ALA A 69 -5.92 -70.53 -39.24
N HIS A 70 -4.86 -70.88 -39.98
CA HIS A 70 -4.42 -70.12 -41.15
C HIS A 70 -5.49 -70.09 -42.24
N ARG A 71 -6.16 -71.22 -42.48
CA ARG A 71 -7.24 -71.32 -43.47
C ARG A 71 -8.43 -70.45 -43.09
N LEU A 72 -8.85 -70.45 -41.81
CA LEU A 72 -9.94 -69.59 -41.34
C LEU A 72 -9.59 -68.10 -41.49
N LEU A 73 -8.36 -67.70 -41.15
CA LEU A 73 -7.88 -66.32 -41.34
C LEU A 73 -7.90 -65.89 -42.81
N GLN A 74 -7.46 -66.75 -43.72
CA GLN A 74 -7.50 -66.47 -45.17
C GLN A 74 -8.93 -66.31 -45.68
N ILE A 75 -9.86 -67.17 -45.26
CA ILE A 75 -11.28 -67.08 -45.64
C ILE A 75 -11.88 -65.77 -45.12
N ILE A 76 -11.60 -65.41 -43.87
CA ILE A 76 -12.06 -64.13 -43.29
C ILE A 76 -11.48 -62.95 -44.07
N HIS A 77 -10.19 -62.98 -44.43
CA HIS A 77 -9.54 -61.92 -45.20
C HIS A 77 -10.19 -61.74 -46.58
N ILE A 78 -10.42 -62.83 -47.31
CA ILE A 78 -11.11 -62.81 -48.61
C ILE A 78 -12.55 -62.27 -48.46
N ALA A 79 -13.23 -62.61 -47.36
CA ALA A 79 -14.58 -62.14 -47.08
C ALA A 79 -14.69 -60.62 -46.83
N TYR A 80 -13.59 -59.92 -46.52
CA TYR A 80 -13.56 -58.45 -46.47
C TYR A 80 -13.61 -57.82 -47.86
N GLU A 81 -13.09 -58.50 -48.89
CA GLU A 81 -13.04 -57.98 -50.26
C GLU A 81 -14.27 -58.37 -51.09
N ARG A 82 -14.85 -59.55 -50.83
CA ARG A 82 -16.03 -60.06 -51.54
C ARG A 82 -16.97 -60.83 -50.59
N PRO A 83 -18.30 -60.63 -50.67
CA PRO A 83 -19.26 -61.39 -49.85
C PRO A 83 -19.12 -62.91 -50.04
N LEU A 84 -19.26 -63.67 -48.96
CA LEU A 84 -19.18 -65.13 -49.00
C LEU A 84 -20.37 -65.73 -49.74
N GLU A 85 -20.10 -66.70 -50.61
CA GLU A 85 -21.13 -67.46 -51.31
C GLU A 85 -21.68 -68.57 -50.39
N THR A 86 -22.85 -68.35 -49.79
CA THR A 86 -23.45 -69.24 -48.75
C THR A 86 -24.21 -70.47 -49.29
N GLY A 87 -24.05 -70.80 -50.57
CA GLY A 87 -24.71 -71.97 -51.19
C GLY A 87 -24.28 -73.29 -50.53
N LYS A 88 -25.21 -74.25 -50.38
CA LYS A 88 -24.94 -75.55 -49.74
C LYS A 88 -23.82 -76.37 -50.42
N ASP A 89 -23.56 -76.11 -51.71
CA ASP A 89 -22.52 -76.75 -52.53
C ASP A 89 -21.34 -75.82 -52.85
N SER A 90 -21.26 -74.66 -52.20
CA SER A 90 -20.15 -73.72 -52.38
C SER A 90 -18.87 -74.29 -51.76
N GLU A 91 -17.80 -74.35 -52.56
CA GLU A 91 -16.46 -74.77 -52.11
C GLU A 91 -16.03 -73.93 -50.90
N SER A 92 -16.20 -72.60 -50.94
CA SER A 92 -15.83 -71.70 -49.84
C SER A 92 -16.56 -72.00 -48.52
N MET A 93 -17.82 -72.47 -48.57
CA MET A 93 -18.58 -72.87 -47.38
C MET A 93 -18.15 -74.23 -46.84
N GLN A 94 -17.73 -75.16 -47.71
CA GLN A 94 -17.17 -76.44 -47.29
C GLN A 94 -15.80 -76.24 -46.63
N GLU A 95 -14.96 -75.39 -47.20
CA GLU A 95 -13.67 -75.01 -46.63
C GLU A 95 -13.83 -74.36 -45.26
N LEU A 96 -14.71 -73.35 -45.15
CA LEU A 96 -15.04 -72.68 -43.89
C LEU A 96 -15.55 -73.68 -42.84
N SER A 97 -16.51 -74.54 -43.23
CA SER A 97 -17.08 -75.54 -42.32
C SER A 97 -16.02 -76.52 -41.81
N SER A 98 -15.08 -76.94 -42.66
CA SER A 98 -14.01 -77.86 -42.28
C SER A 98 -13.03 -77.24 -41.29
N ALA A 99 -12.60 -76.00 -41.54
CA ALA A 99 -11.68 -75.26 -40.68
C ALA A 99 -12.33 -74.95 -39.31
N VAL A 100 -13.57 -74.44 -39.33
CA VAL A 100 -14.32 -74.09 -38.12
C VAL A 100 -14.61 -75.31 -37.25
N LYS A 101 -15.05 -76.42 -37.83
CA LYS A 101 -15.28 -77.67 -37.07
C LYS A 101 -13.98 -78.24 -36.50
N SER A 102 -12.89 -78.21 -37.27
CA SER A 102 -11.57 -78.66 -36.81
C SER A 102 -11.06 -77.84 -35.63
N LEU A 103 -11.29 -76.52 -35.63
CA LEU A 103 -10.89 -75.64 -34.53
C LEU A 103 -11.80 -75.78 -33.30
N ALA A 104 -13.10 -75.97 -33.51
CA ALA A 104 -14.08 -76.09 -32.43
C ALA A 104 -14.04 -77.43 -31.70
N SER A 105 -13.58 -78.51 -32.33
CA SER A 105 -13.52 -79.87 -31.74
C SER A 105 -12.22 -80.18 -30.99
N ARG A 106 -11.40 -79.15 -30.69
CA ARG A 106 -10.12 -79.32 -30.00
C ARG A 106 -10.35 -79.51 -28.50
N SER A 107 -10.00 -80.67 -27.96
CA SER A 107 -10.15 -80.98 -26.53
C SER A 107 -8.85 -80.86 -25.74
N LEU A 108 -8.97 -80.58 -24.43
CA LEU A 108 -7.84 -80.46 -23.50
C LEU A 108 -7.22 -81.83 -23.14
N ASP A 109 -8.05 -82.88 -23.08
CA ASP A 109 -7.67 -84.26 -22.67
C ASP A 109 -7.70 -85.30 -23.81
N GLY A 110 -7.95 -84.87 -25.06
CA GLY A 110 -7.93 -85.74 -26.25
C GLY A 110 -9.03 -86.81 -26.31
N ARG A 111 -10.05 -86.75 -25.44
CA ARG A 111 -11.05 -87.83 -25.25
C ARG A 111 -12.52 -87.42 -25.27
N SER A 112 -12.86 -86.16 -25.57
CA SER A 112 -14.26 -85.70 -25.67
C SER A 112 -14.57 -85.12 -27.04
N ASP A 113 -15.77 -85.41 -27.56
CA ASP A 113 -16.36 -84.89 -28.82
C ASP A 113 -17.12 -83.57 -28.55
N GLU A 114 -16.65 -82.79 -27.57
CA GLU A 114 -17.26 -81.53 -27.15
C GLU A 114 -16.86 -80.38 -28.08
N CYS A 115 -17.86 -79.59 -28.47
CA CYS A 115 -17.69 -78.43 -29.35
C CYS A 115 -17.41 -77.17 -28.53
N HIS A 116 -16.18 -76.65 -28.60
CA HIS A 116 -15.67 -75.50 -27.84
C HIS A 116 -15.54 -74.22 -28.67
N TRP A 117 -16.55 -73.90 -29.51
CA TRP A 117 -16.43 -72.74 -30.41
C TRP A 117 -16.58 -71.37 -29.73
N ALA A 118 -17.22 -71.33 -28.55
CA ALA A 118 -17.43 -70.10 -27.78
C ALA A 118 -17.03 -70.27 -26.30
N ASP A 119 -16.15 -71.22 -25.97
CA ASP A 119 -15.88 -71.55 -24.57
C ASP A 119 -14.76 -70.71 -23.93
N GLY A 120 -14.09 -69.87 -24.71
CA GLY A 120 -13.06 -68.96 -24.21
C GLY A 120 -13.65 -67.84 -23.35
N PHE A 121 -13.03 -67.62 -22.20
CA PHE A 121 -13.52 -66.67 -21.20
C PHE A 121 -13.78 -65.25 -21.73
N PRO A 122 -12.87 -64.59 -22.50
CA PRO A 122 -13.13 -63.23 -22.99
C PRO A 122 -14.35 -63.11 -23.91
N LEU A 123 -14.58 -64.10 -24.78
CA LEU A 123 -15.75 -64.11 -25.66
C LEU A 123 -17.04 -64.33 -24.86
N ASN A 124 -17.03 -65.29 -23.92
CA ASN A 124 -18.17 -65.55 -23.05
C ASN A 124 -18.54 -64.34 -22.19
N PHE A 125 -17.54 -63.68 -21.62
CA PHE A 125 -17.74 -62.45 -20.85
C PHE A 125 -18.29 -61.32 -21.73
N HIS A 126 -17.80 -61.19 -22.98
CA HIS A 126 -18.34 -60.20 -23.92
C HIS A 126 -19.80 -60.48 -24.27
N ILE A 127 -20.17 -61.74 -24.54
CA ILE A 127 -21.57 -62.14 -24.77
C ILE A 127 -22.41 -61.81 -23.54
N TYR A 128 -21.92 -62.13 -22.34
CA TYR A 128 -22.63 -61.83 -21.11
C TYR A 128 -22.85 -60.32 -20.92
N ARG A 129 -21.82 -59.50 -21.15
CA ARG A 129 -21.93 -58.04 -21.13
C ARG A 129 -23.02 -57.54 -22.08
N MET A 130 -23.10 -58.09 -23.29
CA MET A 130 -24.15 -57.74 -24.25
C MET A 130 -25.55 -58.18 -23.79
N LEU A 131 -25.66 -59.27 -23.03
CA LEU A 131 -26.94 -59.71 -22.46
C LEU A 131 -27.39 -58.82 -21.30
N VAL A 132 -26.45 -58.27 -20.52
CA VAL A 132 -26.75 -57.30 -19.44
C VAL A 132 -27.43 -56.04 -19.98
N GLU A 133 -27.19 -55.66 -21.24
CA GLU A 133 -27.91 -54.55 -21.88
C GLU A 133 -29.43 -54.77 -21.95
N ALA A 134 -29.93 -56.01 -21.84
CA ALA A 134 -31.37 -56.28 -21.76
C ALA A 134 -32.02 -55.79 -20.45
N CYS A 135 -31.22 -55.38 -19.46
CA CYS A 135 -31.68 -54.74 -18.23
C CYS A 135 -32.05 -53.26 -18.44
N PHE A 136 -31.78 -52.69 -19.61
CA PHE A 136 -31.98 -51.28 -19.91
C PHE A 136 -32.91 -51.10 -21.10
N GLU A 137 -33.73 -50.06 -21.04
CA GLU A 137 -34.63 -49.69 -22.14
C GLU A 137 -33.87 -49.12 -23.32
N SER A 138 -34.36 -49.38 -24.54
CA SER A 138 -33.69 -48.91 -25.76
C SER A 138 -33.92 -47.42 -26.07
N GLU A 139 -34.94 -46.79 -25.48
CA GLU A 139 -35.31 -45.41 -25.78
C GLU A 139 -34.58 -44.40 -24.89
N ASP A 140 -34.64 -44.58 -23.56
CA ASP A 140 -34.09 -43.65 -22.57
C ASP A 140 -32.94 -44.24 -21.73
N GLY A 141 -32.60 -45.52 -21.92
CA GLY A 141 -31.53 -46.20 -21.18
C GLY A 141 -31.80 -46.37 -19.69
N ALA A 142 -33.05 -46.18 -19.24
CA ALA A 142 -33.47 -46.44 -17.88
C ALA A 142 -33.48 -47.95 -17.58
N VAL A 143 -33.47 -48.32 -16.30
CA VAL A 143 -33.61 -49.72 -15.90
C VAL A 143 -35.04 -50.18 -16.15
N VAL A 144 -35.20 -51.34 -16.79
CA VAL A 144 -36.52 -51.91 -17.11
C VAL A 144 -37.30 -52.24 -15.82
N ASP A 145 -38.61 -51.97 -15.80
CA ASP A 145 -39.51 -52.23 -14.66
C ASP A 145 -39.45 -53.70 -14.19
N GLU A 146 -39.37 -54.66 -15.11
CA GLU A 146 -39.27 -56.10 -14.81
C GLU A 146 -37.82 -56.60 -14.62
N ILE A 147 -36.95 -55.78 -14.05
CA ILE A 147 -35.53 -56.12 -13.83
C ILE A 147 -35.32 -57.45 -13.11
N ASP A 148 -36.15 -57.80 -12.13
CA ASP A 148 -36.04 -59.07 -11.39
C ASP A 148 -36.27 -60.29 -12.28
N GLU A 149 -37.19 -60.20 -13.26
CA GLU A 149 -37.44 -61.26 -14.22
C GLU A 149 -36.27 -61.40 -15.18
N VAL A 150 -35.79 -60.28 -15.74
CA VAL A 150 -34.61 -60.24 -16.63
C VAL A 150 -33.38 -60.80 -15.92
N MET A 151 -33.16 -60.43 -14.66
CA MET A 151 -32.05 -60.94 -13.83
C MET A 151 -32.18 -62.44 -13.55
N GLY A 152 -33.40 -62.94 -13.32
CA GLY A 152 -33.68 -64.36 -13.22
C GLY A 152 -33.33 -65.14 -14.48
N LEU A 153 -33.50 -64.52 -15.65
CA LEU A 153 -33.13 -65.09 -16.95
C LEU A 153 -31.62 -65.05 -17.19
N LEU A 154 -30.95 -63.95 -16.86
CA LEU A 154 -29.49 -63.83 -16.95
C LEU A 154 -28.78 -64.87 -16.07
N LYS A 155 -29.29 -65.14 -14.86
CA LYS A 155 -28.71 -66.17 -13.97
C LYS A 155 -28.71 -67.58 -14.58
N LYS A 156 -29.68 -67.89 -15.46
CA LYS A 156 -29.72 -69.20 -16.15
C LYS A 156 -28.58 -69.37 -17.15
N THR A 157 -27.99 -68.27 -17.64
CA THR A 157 -26.87 -68.32 -18.61
C THR A 157 -25.51 -68.47 -17.94
N TRP A 158 -25.42 -68.26 -16.62
CA TRP A 158 -24.16 -68.25 -15.87
C TRP A 158 -23.34 -69.53 -16.02
N VAL A 159 -23.99 -70.69 -15.86
CA VAL A 159 -23.33 -71.99 -15.98
C VAL A 159 -22.80 -72.22 -17.40
N ILE A 160 -23.49 -71.68 -18.41
CA ILE A 160 -23.12 -71.85 -19.83
C ILE A 160 -21.94 -70.94 -20.17
N LEU A 161 -21.95 -69.69 -19.71
CA LEU A 161 -20.96 -68.67 -20.03
C LEU A 161 -19.78 -68.61 -19.04
N GLY A 162 -19.77 -69.46 -18.01
CA GLY A 162 -18.74 -69.42 -16.96
C GLY A 162 -18.77 -68.14 -16.11
N ILE A 163 -19.96 -67.53 -15.95
CA ILE A 163 -20.13 -66.30 -15.17
C ILE A 163 -20.49 -66.65 -13.73
N ASN A 164 -19.84 -66.00 -12.78
CA ASN A 164 -20.17 -66.09 -11.36
C ASN A 164 -20.78 -64.76 -10.87
N GLN A 165 -21.27 -64.75 -9.64
CA GLN A 165 -21.86 -63.55 -9.02
C GLN A 165 -20.90 -62.36 -9.04
N MET A 166 -19.60 -62.57 -8.83
CA MET A 166 -18.59 -61.50 -8.76
C MET A 166 -18.41 -60.82 -10.12
N LEU A 167 -18.27 -61.61 -11.18
CA LEU A 167 -18.18 -61.13 -12.57
C LEU A 167 -19.46 -60.42 -13.00
N HIS A 168 -20.62 -60.96 -12.60
CA HIS A 168 -21.89 -60.27 -12.82
C HIS A 168 -21.91 -58.92 -12.09
N ASN A 169 -21.55 -58.87 -10.81
CA ASN A 169 -21.56 -57.64 -10.03
C ASN A 169 -20.72 -56.56 -10.71
N LEU A 170 -19.52 -56.92 -11.16
CA LEU A 170 -18.60 -56.02 -11.87
C LEU A 170 -19.17 -55.55 -13.20
N CYS A 171 -19.69 -56.48 -14.01
CA CYS A 171 -20.29 -56.16 -15.31
C CYS A 171 -21.52 -55.26 -15.16
N PHE A 172 -22.35 -55.50 -14.13
CA PHE A 172 -23.55 -54.72 -13.87
C PHE A 172 -23.22 -53.33 -13.32
N THR A 173 -22.22 -53.20 -12.44
CA THR A 173 -21.70 -51.88 -12.03
C THR A 173 -21.24 -51.06 -13.24
N TRP A 174 -20.51 -51.68 -14.16
CA TRP A 174 -20.08 -51.02 -15.39
C TRP A 174 -21.26 -50.58 -16.24
N ALA A 175 -22.25 -51.46 -16.45
CA ALA A 175 -23.42 -51.15 -17.27
C ALA A 175 -24.21 -49.96 -16.69
N LEU A 176 -24.54 -49.99 -15.40
CA LEU A 176 -25.22 -48.90 -14.70
C LEU A 176 -24.46 -47.56 -14.82
N PHE A 177 -23.14 -47.59 -14.59
CA PHE A 177 -22.31 -46.39 -14.70
C PHE A 177 -22.19 -45.89 -16.15
N ASN A 178 -22.05 -46.80 -17.13
CA ASN A 178 -21.91 -46.45 -18.53
C ASN A 178 -23.20 -45.84 -19.09
N HIS A 179 -24.37 -46.35 -18.70
CA HIS A 179 -25.66 -45.73 -19.04
C HIS A 179 -25.79 -44.34 -18.43
N PHE A 180 -25.46 -44.17 -17.14
CA PHE A 180 -25.38 -42.83 -16.54
C PHE A 180 -24.46 -41.87 -17.30
N ALA A 181 -23.28 -42.35 -17.70
CA ALA A 181 -22.28 -41.54 -18.41
C ALA A 181 -22.70 -41.17 -19.84
N MET A 182 -23.51 -42.00 -20.49
CA MET A 182 -24.02 -41.79 -21.86
C MET A 182 -25.27 -40.92 -21.90
N LEU A 183 -26.12 -40.94 -20.86
CA LEU A 183 -27.38 -40.19 -20.76
C LEU A 183 -27.20 -38.78 -20.21
N ASP A 184 -26.13 -38.09 -20.62
CA ASP A 184 -25.80 -36.70 -20.24
C ASP A 184 -25.81 -36.41 -18.72
N GLN A 185 -25.65 -37.44 -17.88
CA GLN A 185 -25.63 -37.33 -16.41
C GLN A 185 -26.95 -36.84 -15.80
N VAL A 186 -28.08 -37.09 -16.47
CA VAL A 186 -29.41 -36.63 -16.01
C VAL A 186 -30.00 -37.57 -14.95
N ASP A 187 -29.75 -38.88 -15.07
CA ASP A 187 -30.33 -39.89 -14.19
C ASP A 187 -29.43 -40.18 -12.97
N ILE A 188 -29.73 -39.52 -11.85
CA ILE A 188 -29.01 -39.73 -10.58
C ILE A 188 -29.33 -41.10 -9.96
N GLU A 189 -30.46 -41.73 -10.31
CA GLU A 189 -30.84 -43.03 -9.79
C GLU A 189 -29.92 -44.13 -10.34
N LEU A 190 -29.55 -44.06 -11.62
CA LEU A 190 -28.53 -44.94 -12.22
C LEU A 190 -27.17 -44.79 -11.52
N LEU A 191 -26.76 -43.55 -11.19
CA LEU A 191 -25.53 -43.29 -10.46
C LEU A 191 -25.57 -43.88 -9.04
N SER A 192 -26.69 -43.71 -8.34
CA SER A 192 -26.92 -44.27 -7.00
C SER A 192 -26.92 -45.81 -7.03
N ALA A 193 -27.56 -46.42 -8.05
CA ALA A 193 -27.56 -47.86 -8.27
C ALA A 193 -26.13 -48.37 -8.54
N ALA A 194 -25.35 -47.68 -9.38
CA ALA A 194 -23.96 -48.00 -9.63
C ALA A 194 -23.10 -47.91 -8.35
N GLU A 195 -23.31 -46.90 -7.50
CA GLU A 195 -22.61 -46.76 -6.21
C GLU A 195 -22.94 -47.92 -5.26
N LYS A 196 -24.22 -48.29 -5.17
CA LYS A 196 -24.67 -49.42 -4.36
C LYS A 196 -24.04 -50.73 -4.86
N GLN A 197 -24.08 -50.97 -6.17
CA GLN A 197 -23.52 -52.17 -6.78
C GLN A 197 -21.99 -52.23 -6.65
N LEU A 198 -21.30 -51.09 -6.74
CA LEU A 198 -19.86 -50.99 -6.51
C LEU A 198 -19.48 -51.39 -5.08
N THR A 199 -20.37 -51.24 -4.10
CA THR A 199 -20.12 -51.70 -2.72
C THR A 199 -20.00 -53.22 -2.64
N GLU A 200 -20.77 -53.96 -3.45
CA GLU A 200 -20.63 -55.41 -3.57
C GLU A 200 -19.30 -55.77 -4.25
N VAL A 201 -18.93 -55.06 -5.33
CA VAL A 201 -17.62 -55.23 -5.99
C VAL A 201 -16.45 -54.95 -5.04
N VAL A 202 -16.58 -53.97 -4.13
CA VAL A 202 -15.58 -53.70 -3.09
C VAL A 202 -15.41 -54.88 -2.13
N ASN A 203 -16.48 -55.63 -1.84
CA ASN A 203 -16.42 -56.82 -0.99
C ASN A 203 -15.81 -57.99 -1.76
N ASP A 204 -16.24 -58.18 -3.01
CA ASP A 204 -15.74 -59.20 -3.93
C ASP A 204 -14.22 -59.08 -4.16
N ALA A 205 -13.72 -57.86 -4.42
CA ALA A 205 -12.30 -57.60 -4.63
C ALA A 205 -11.41 -57.90 -3.40
N LYS A 206 -11.99 -58.02 -2.19
CA LYS A 206 -11.22 -58.40 -0.98
C LYS A 206 -11.07 -59.92 -0.84
N THR A 207 -11.95 -60.71 -1.46
CA THR A 207 -12.08 -62.15 -1.21
C THR A 207 -11.49 -63.02 -2.31
N THR A 208 -11.46 -62.56 -3.56
CA THR A 208 -10.94 -63.33 -4.69
C THR A 208 -9.49 -63.02 -5.04
N GLU A 209 -8.77 -64.04 -5.52
CA GLU A 209 -7.43 -63.95 -6.11
C GLU A 209 -7.41 -64.44 -7.56
N ASP A 210 -8.60 -64.57 -8.18
CA ASP A 210 -8.75 -64.98 -9.57
C ASP A 210 -8.11 -63.94 -10.54
N PRO A 211 -7.06 -64.31 -11.30
CA PRO A 211 -6.37 -63.41 -12.22
C PRO A 211 -7.30 -62.80 -13.28
N ASP A 212 -8.21 -63.60 -13.84
CA ASP A 212 -9.11 -63.17 -14.90
C ASP A 212 -10.10 -62.10 -14.38
N TYR A 213 -10.55 -62.26 -13.13
CA TYR A 213 -11.36 -61.25 -12.45
C TYR A 213 -10.57 -59.98 -12.16
N CYS A 214 -9.33 -60.10 -11.66
CA CYS A 214 -8.47 -58.95 -11.31
C CYS A 214 -8.15 -58.06 -12.53
N ASP A 215 -7.92 -58.66 -13.70
CA ASP A 215 -7.65 -57.92 -14.94
C ASP A 215 -8.88 -57.11 -15.40
N ILE A 216 -10.06 -57.74 -15.41
CA ILE A 216 -11.32 -57.06 -15.76
C ILE A 216 -11.65 -55.98 -14.72
N LEU A 217 -11.45 -56.27 -13.42
CA LEU A 217 -11.67 -55.32 -12.33
C LEU A 217 -10.79 -54.08 -12.53
N SER A 218 -9.50 -54.28 -12.75
CA SER A 218 -8.54 -53.18 -12.94
C SER A 218 -8.88 -52.33 -14.15
N SER A 219 -9.22 -52.95 -15.28
CA SER A 219 -9.64 -52.25 -16.50
C SER A 219 -10.94 -51.46 -16.31
N THR A 220 -11.94 -52.08 -15.68
CA THR A 220 -13.26 -51.47 -15.44
C THR A 220 -13.15 -50.28 -14.51
N LEU A 221 -12.48 -50.46 -13.36
CA LEU A 221 -12.30 -49.40 -12.37
C LEU A 221 -11.41 -48.27 -12.89
N SER A 222 -10.40 -48.57 -13.71
CA SER A 222 -9.58 -47.53 -14.35
C SER A 222 -10.39 -46.68 -15.33
N SER A 223 -11.32 -47.30 -16.04
CA SER A 223 -12.23 -46.59 -16.97
C SER A 223 -13.21 -45.69 -16.21
N ILE A 224 -13.83 -46.22 -15.15
CA ILE A 224 -14.70 -45.45 -14.25
C ILE A 224 -13.91 -44.28 -13.61
N MET A 225 -12.76 -44.58 -13.01
CA MET A 225 -11.91 -43.59 -12.36
C MET A 225 -11.48 -42.52 -13.36
N GLY A 226 -10.97 -42.88 -14.54
CA GLY A 226 -10.55 -41.93 -15.56
C GLY A 226 -11.67 -40.98 -16.00
N TRP A 227 -12.88 -41.50 -16.18
CA TRP A 227 -14.04 -40.66 -16.51
C TRP A 227 -14.42 -39.71 -15.37
N THR A 228 -14.43 -40.20 -14.12
CA THR A 228 -14.75 -39.36 -12.94
C THR A 228 -13.67 -38.31 -12.69
N GLU A 229 -12.39 -38.66 -12.88
CA GLU A 229 -11.25 -37.76 -12.68
C GLU A 229 -11.24 -36.60 -13.66
N GLN A 230 -11.58 -36.83 -14.94
CA GLN A 230 -11.67 -35.75 -15.93
C GLN A 230 -12.62 -34.63 -15.47
N ARG A 231 -13.71 -34.98 -14.81
CA ARG A 231 -14.71 -34.05 -14.29
C ARG A 231 -14.29 -33.41 -12.98
N LEU A 232 -13.73 -34.21 -12.07
CA LEU A 232 -13.33 -33.73 -10.74
C LEU A 232 -12.06 -32.88 -10.77
N LEU A 233 -11.13 -33.11 -11.71
CA LEU A 233 -9.92 -32.27 -11.86
C LEU A 233 -10.23 -30.84 -12.32
N ALA A 234 -11.41 -30.60 -12.89
CA ALA A 234 -11.92 -29.31 -13.32
C ALA A 234 -13.39 -29.11 -12.89
N TYR A 235 -13.73 -29.48 -11.64
CA TYR A 235 -15.11 -29.46 -11.16
C TYR A 235 -15.76 -28.05 -11.19
N HIS A 236 -14.96 -26.99 -11.12
CA HIS A 236 -15.45 -25.61 -11.26
C HIS A 236 -16.07 -25.29 -12.64
N GLU A 237 -15.64 -26.02 -13.68
CA GLU A 237 -16.16 -25.92 -15.05
C GLU A 237 -17.27 -26.95 -15.29
N THR A 238 -17.12 -28.14 -14.70
CA THR A 238 -18.03 -29.26 -14.94
C THR A 238 -19.34 -29.12 -14.15
N PHE A 239 -19.26 -28.62 -12.91
CA PHE A 239 -20.40 -28.55 -12.00
C PHE A 239 -20.82 -27.12 -11.73
N SER A 240 -22.12 -26.89 -11.84
CA SER A 240 -22.82 -25.65 -11.54
C SER A 240 -23.97 -25.93 -10.58
N THR A 241 -24.75 -24.90 -10.23
CA THR A 241 -25.92 -25.07 -9.36
C THR A 241 -26.98 -26.03 -9.93
N SER A 242 -27.01 -26.29 -11.24
CA SER A 242 -28.02 -27.16 -11.86
C SER A 242 -27.70 -28.66 -11.79
N ASN A 243 -26.44 -29.05 -11.62
CA ASN A 243 -26.00 -30.45 -11.66
C ASN A 243 -25.12 -30.84 -10.45
N ILE A 244 -25.08 -29.99 -9.42
CA ILE A 244 -24.24 -30.19 -8.22
C ILE A 244 -24.56 -31.50 -7.48
N ASP A 245 -25.81 -31.96 -7.53
CA ASP A 245 -26.27 -33.17 -6.85
C ASP A 245 -25.54 -34.43 -7.36
N SER A 246 -25.18 -34.45 -8.65
CA SER A 246 -24.41 -35.56 -9.26
C SER A 246 -22.95 -35.61 -8.79
N MET A 247 -22.38 -34.49 -8.34
CA MET A 247 -20.96 -34.39 -7.96
C MET A 247 -20.62 -35.33 -6.81
N HIS A 248 -21.54 -35.50 -5.85
CA HIS A 248 -21.35 -36.39 -4.70
C HIS A 248 -21.21 -37.84 -5.16
N GLY A 249 -22.14 -38.34 -5.98
CA GLY A 249 -22.10 -39.73 -6.48
C GLY A 249 -20.89 -39.98 -7.38
N ILE A 250 -20.54 -39.02 -8.24
CA ILE A 250 -19.36 -39.09 -9.11
C ILE A 250 -18.07 -39.16 -8.27
N ALA A 251 -17.95 -38.33 -7.23
CA ALA A 251 -16.83 -38.37 -6.30
C ALA A 251 -16.79 -39.68 -5.51
N SER A 252 -17.95 -40.19 -5.07
CA SER A 252 -18.04 -41.42 -4.29
C SER A 252 -17.59 -42.65 -5.07
N ILE A 253 -18.08 -42.81 -6.30
CA ILE A 253 -17.68 -43.90 -7.20
C ILE A 253 -16.20 -43.78 -7.57
N GLY A 254 -15.74 -42.58 -7.96
CA GLY A 254 -14.34 -42.35 -8.34
C GLY A 254 -13.36 -42.65 -7.19
N VAL A 255 -13.66 -42.19 -5.97
CA VAL A 255 -12.85 -42.49 -4.78
C VAL A 255 -12.87 -43.98 -4.43
N SER A 256 -14.02 -44.64 -4.58
CA SER A 256 -14.14 -46.08 -4.30
C SER A 256 -13.34 -46.92 -5.31
N ALA A 257 -13.41 -46.58 -6.59
CA ALA A 257 -12.57 -47.18 -7.64
C ALA A 257 -11.08 -46.98 -7.35
N ALA A 258 -10.66 -45.76 -7.00
CA ALA A 258 -9.27 -45.45 -6.66
C ALA A 258 -8.77 -46.23 -5.43
N LYS A 259 -9.61 -46.41 -4.41
CA LYS A 259 -9.27 -47.20 -3.20
C LYS A 259 -9.03 -48.68 -3.52
N ILE A 260 -9.78 -49.25 -4.45
CA ILE A 260 -9.62 -50.65 -4.86
C ILE A 260 -8.33 -50.81 -5.68
N LEU A 261 -8.14 -49.97 -6.70
CA LEU A 261 -6.95 -49.99 -7.56
C LEU A 261 -5.63 -49.80 -6.78
N ALA A 262 -5.64 -48.97 -5.74
CA ALA A 262 -4.48 -48.75 -4.87
C ALA A 262 -4.13 -49.99 -4.00
N LYS A 263 -5.10 -50.86 -3.71
CA LYS A 263 -4.87 -52.11 -2.95
C LYS A 263 -4.24 -53.20 -3.82
N ASP A 264 -4.59 -53.27 -5.11
CA ASP A 264 -3.98 -54.23 -6.03
C ASP A 264 -2.53 -53.88 -6.37
N THR A 265 -2.21 -52.58 -6.56
CA THR A 265 -0.81 -52.13 -6.70
C THR A 265 0.02 -52.28 -5.41
N SER A 266 -0.62 -52.26 -4.24
CA SER A 266 0.03 -52.41 -2.92
C SER A 266 0.51 -53.84 -2.64
N LYS A 267 -0.09 -54.88 -3.24
CA LYS A 267 0.38 -56.27 -3.05
C LYS A 267 1.81 -56.47 -3.60
N GLU A 268 2.18 -55.75 -4.66
CA GLU A 268 3.53 -55.73 -5.26
C GLU A 268 4.56 -54.95 -4.40
N TYR A 269 4.12 -53.85 -3.75
CA TYR A 269 5.01 -52.88 -3.07
C TYR A 269 5.09 -52.99 -1.54
N ARG A 270 4.30 -53.87 -0.90
CA ARG A 270 4.19 -54.01 0.58
C ARG A 270 5.47 -54.33 1.35
N ARG A 271 6.63 -54.48 0.70
CA ARG A 271 7.93 -54.65 1.38
C ARG A 271 8.62 -53.34 1.78
N ARG A 272 8.16 -52.14 1.38
CA ARG A 272 8.84 -50.88 1.71
C ARG A 272 7.87 -49.73 2.03
N ARG A 273 7.86 -49.31 3.30
CA ARG A 273 7.17 -48.16 3.95
C ARG A 273 5.75 -48.40 4.48
N LYS A 274 5.67 -48.34 5.81
CA LYS A 274 4.48 -48.24 6.65
C LYS A 274 4.11 -46.76 6.78
N GLY A 275 3.27 -46.28 5.88
CA GLY A 275 2.65 -44.96 5.92
C GLY A 275 1.42 -45.03 5.05
N GLU A 276 0.29 -45.44 5.62
CA GLU A 276 -1.00 -45.45 4.92
C GLU A 276 -1.42 -44.00 4.67
N THR A 277 -1.04 -43.44 3.52
CA THR A 277 -1.68 -42.24 3.00
C THR A 277 -3.12 -42.60 2.66
N ASP A 278 -4.08 -41.92 3.30
CA ASP A 278 -5.50 -42.04 2.95
C ASP A 278 -5.70 -41.67 1.47
N VAL A 279 -5.92 -42.71 0.64
CA VAL A 279 -6.05 -42.58 -0.82
C VAL A 279 -7.19 -41.64 -1.19
N ALA A 280 -8.30 -41.64 -0.43
CA ALA A 280 -9.42 -40.75 -0.67
C ALA A 280 -9.02 -39.30 -0.44
N ARG A 281 -8.40 -39.04 0.71
CA ARG A 281 -7.93 -37.70 1.07
C ARG A 281 -6.96 -37.16 0.01
N GLY A 282 -5.94 -37.93 -0.36
CA GLY A 282 -4.94 -37.50 -1.33
C GLY A 282 -5.51 -37.22 -2.73
N ARG A 283 -6.48 -38.02 -3.20
CA ARG A 283 -7.15 -37.81 -4.50
C ARG A 283 -8.00 -36.56 -4.49
N ILE A 284 -8.84 -36.40 -3.47
CA ILE A 284 -9.73 -35.23 -3.35
C ILE A 284 -8.91 -33.95 -3.20
N GLU A 285 -7.83 -33.99 -2.44
CA GLU A 285 -6.87 -32.89 -2.33
C GLU A 285 -6.28 -32.53 -3.71
N ALA A 286 -5.90 -33.52 -4.53
CA ALA A 286 -5.42 -33.29 -5.89
C ALA A 286 -6.49 -32.68 -6.80
N TYR A 287 -7.74 -33.13 -6.71
CA TYR A 287 -8.87 -32.58 -7.48
C TYR A 287 -9.14 -31.12 -7.13
N ILE A 288 -9.19 -30.79 -5.82
CA ILE A 288 -9.32 -29.41 -5.33
C ILE A 288 -8.20 -28.54 -5.89
N ARG A 289 -6.95 -28.95 -5.72
CA ARG A 289 -5.81 -28.14 -6.19
C ARG A 289 -5.80 -27.96 -7.70
N SER A 290 -6.13 -29.00 -8.46
CA SER A 290 -6.20 -28.93 -9.93
C SER A 290 -7.30 -27.97 -10.35
N SER A 291 -8.53 -28.18 -9.88
CA SER A 291 -9.67 -27.40 -10.32
C SER A 291 -9.55 -25.93 -9.92
N ILE A 292 -9.04 -25.64 -8.72
CA ILE A 292 -8.79 -24.27 -8.25
C ILE A 292 -7.74 -23.57 -9.11
N ARG A 293 -6.66 -24.26 -9.51
CA ARG A 293 -5.64 -23.68 -10.39
C ARG A 293 -6.21 -23.37 -11.78
N THR A 294 -7.01 -24.25 -12.34
CA THR A 294 -7.67 -24.01 -13.64
C THR A 294 -8.65 -22.83 -13.55
N ALA A 295 -9.49 -22.79 -12.50
CA ALA A 295 -10.41 -21.68 -12.28
C ALA A 295 -9.67 -20.34 -12.04
N PHE A 296 -8.55 -20.36 -11.32
CA PHE A 296 -7.70 -19.18 -11.13
C PHE A 296 -7.14 -18.67 -12.47
N ALA A 297 -6.61 -19.58 -13.31
CA ALA A 297 -6.08 -19.22 -14.63
C ALA A 297 -7.14 -18.57 -15.53
N GLN A 298 -8.37 -19.09 -15.53
CA GLN A 298 -9.49 -18.48 -16.27
C GLN A 298 -9.81 -17.07 -15.78
N ARG A 299 -9.90 -16.86 -14.46
CA ARG A 299 -10.15 -15.52 -13.88
C ARG A 299 -9.04 -14.54 -14.20
N MET A 300 -7.80 -15.01 -14.28
CA MET A 300 -6.67 -14.20 -14.72
C MET A 300 -6.80 -13.77 -16.18
N GLU A 301 -7.12 -14.69 -17.09
CA GLU A 301 -7.35 -14.38 -18.52
C GLU A 301 -8.51 -13.39 -18.70
N GLU A 302 -9.62 -13.59 -17.97
CA GLU A 302 -10.75 -12.66 -17.96
C GLU A 302 -10.37 -11.27 -17.43
N ALA A 303 -9.60 -11.20 -16.35
CA ALA A 303 -9.12 -9.94 -15.78
C ALA A 303 -8.15 -9.21 -16.74
N ASP A 304 -7.31 -9.96 -17.44
CA ASP A 304 -6.39 -9.43 -18.46
C ASP A 304 -7.14 -8.90 -19.70
N SER A 305 -8.22 -9.55 -20.13
CA SER A 305 -9.05 -9.07 -21.24
C SER A 305 -9.73 -7.72 -20.93
N LYS A 306 -10.05 -7.46 -19.66
CA LYS A 306 -10.66 -6.21 -19.18
C LYS A 306 -9.70 -5.00 -19.17
N ARG A 307 -8.39 -5.22 -19.41
CA ARG A 307 -7.36 -4.15 -19.55
C ARG A 307 -7.68 -3.14 -20.67
N SER A 308 -8.47 -3.52 -21.67
CA SER A 308 -8.74 -2.67 -22.85
C SER A 308 -9.80 -1.58 -22.62
N SER A 309 -10.33 -1.42 -21.40
CA SER A 309 -11.39 -0.46 -21.09
C SER A 309 -10.86 0.89 -20.57
N ARG A 310 -11.61 1.97 -20.84
CA ARG A 310 -11.18 3.39 -20.81
C ARG A 310 -10.84 3.98 -19.43
N ASN A 311 -10.88 3.20 -18.34
CA ASN A 311 -10.46 3.56 -16.98
C ASN A 311 -10.04 2.28 -16.23
N PRO A 312 -8.75 1.91 -16.18
CA PRO A 312 -8.38 0.60 -15.67
C PRO A 312 -8.14 0.68 -14.17
N VAL A 313 -9.08 0.14 -13.38
CA VAL A 313 -8.73 -0.39 -12.06
C VAL A 313 -7.56 -1.37 -12.27
N PRO A 314 -6.52 -1.37 -11.43
CA PRO A 314 -5.38 -2.26 -11.62
C PRO A 314 -5.84 -3.73 -11.69
N VAL A 315 -5.34 -4.48 -12.68
CA VAL A 315 -5.81 -5.85 -12.94
C VAL A 315 -5.71 -6.75 -11.71
N LEU A 316 -4.63 -6.63 -10.94
CA LEU A 316 -4.46 -7.41 -9.72
C LEU A 316 -5.48 -7.05 -8.64
N SER A 317 -5.99 -5.82 -8.60
CA SER A 317 -7.11 -5.45 -7.71
C SER A 317 -8.43 -6.10 -8.13
N ILE A 318 -8.67 -6.18 -9.45
CA ILE A 318 -9.85 -6.89 -10.00
C ILE A 318 -9.73 -8.38 -9.70
N LEU A 319 -8.57 -8.97 -10.01
CA LEU A 319 -8.27 -10.37 -9.75
C LEU A 319 -8.44 -10.69 -8.26
N ALA A 320 -7.93 -9.84 -7.36
CA ALA A 320 -8.08 -10.07 -5.92
C ALA A 320 -9.56 -10.19 -5.48
N LYS A 321 -10.44 -9.38 -6.07
CA LYS A 321 -11.89 -9.47 -5.84
C LYS A 321 -12.46 -10.76 -6.43
N ASP A 322 -12.15 -11.06 -7.69
CA ASP A 322 -12.65 -12.25 -8.38
C ASP A 322 -12.20 -13.55 -7.69
N ILE A 323 -11.00 -13.56 -7.09
CA ILE A 323 -10.51 -14.67 -6.26
C ILE A 323 -11.23 -14.75 -4.91
N GLY A 324 -11.58 -13.63 -4.29
CA GLY A 324 -12.44 -13.61 -3.10
C GLY A 324 -13.82 -14.21 -3.39
N ASP A 325 -14.42 -13.88 -4.53
CA ASP A 325 -15.69 -14.45 -4.99
C ASP A 325 -15.56 -15.95 -5.29
N LEU A 326 -14.45 -16.37 -5.90
CA LEU A 326 -14.15 -17.79 -6.14
C LEU A 326 -14.00 -18.58 -4.83
N ALA A 327 -13.28 -18.03 -3.83
CA ALA A 327 -13.16 -18.64 -2.51
C ALA A 327 -14.52 -18.76 -1.80
N THR A 328 -15.41 -17.76 -1.97
CA THR A 328 -16.77 -17.80 -1.44
C THR A 328 -17.60 -18.91 -2.09
N LYS A 329 -17.52 -19.02 -3.43
CA LYS A 329 -18.21 -20.07 -4.20
C LYS A 329 -17.72 -21.46 -3.77
N GLU A 330 -16.42 -21.63 -3.64
CA GLU A 330 -15.79 -22.87 -3.20
C GLU A 330 -16.27 -23.31 -1.81
N LYS A 331 -16.18 -22.40 -0.82
CA LYS A 331 -16.60 -22.64 0.56
C LYS A 331 -18.06 -23.06 0.67
N ASN A 332 -18.93 -22.43 -0.11
CA ASN A 332 -20.39 -22.60 0.04
C ASN A 332 -20.95 -23.75 -0.80
N MET A 333 -20.36 -24.03 -1.97
CA MET A 333 -20.96 -24.95 -2.94
C MET A 333 -20.23 -26.29 -3.04
N TYR A 334 -18.91 -26.30 -3.15
CA TYR A 334 -18.14 -27.51 -3.45
C TYR A 334 -17.53 -28.14 -2.18
N SER A 335 -16.94 -27.33 -1.32
CA SER A 335 -16.28 -27.78 -0.09
C SER A 335 -17.19 -28.62 0.83
N PRO A 336 -18.50 -28.32 1.03
CA PRO A 336 -19.37 -29.16 1.85
C PRO A 336 -19.50 -30.61 1.36
N ILE A 337 -19.45 -30.83 0.04
CA ILE A 337 -19.52 -32.16 -0.59
C ILE A 337 -18.20 -32.90 -0.37
N LEU A 338 -17.09 -32.22 -0.63
CA LEU A 338 -15.74 -32.78 -0.56
C LEU A 338 -15.28 -33.09 0.87
N LYS A 339 -15.87 -32.43 1.88
CA LYS A 339 -15.61 -32.68 3.32
C LYS A 339 -15.86 -34.12 3.76
N LYS A 340 -16.69 -34.88 3.04
CA LYS A 340 -16.91 -36.31 3.28
C LYS A 340 -15.61 -37.14 3.18
N TRP A 341 -14.65 -36.70 2.38
CA TRP A 341 -13.37 -37.40 2.15
C TRP A 341 -12.14 -36.58 2.57
N HIS A 342 -12.24 -35.26 2.59
CA HIS A 342 -11.16 -34.38 3.03
C HIS A 342 -11.67 -33.36 4.07
N PRO A 343 -11.40 -33.53 5.37
CA PRO A 343 -11.95 -32.69 6.44
C PRO A 343 -11.72 -31.18 6.24
N PHE A 344 -10.59 -30.81 5.62
CA PHE A 344 -10.19 -29.41 5.38
C PHE A 344 -10.29 -28.99 3.90
N ALA A 345 -11.35 -29.40 3.20
CA ALA A 345 -11.51 -29.15 1.77
C ALA A 345 -11.42 -27.64 1.43
N SER A 346 -12.12 -26.79 2.19
CA SER A 346 -12.10 -25.34 1.99
C SER A 346 -10.71 -24.76 2.25
N GLY A 347 -10.02 -25.26 3.29
CA GLY A 347 -8.65 -24.89 3.64
C GLY A 347 -7.65 -25.19 2.51
N VAL A 348 -7.73 -26.38 1.90
CA VAL A 348 -6.88 -26.76 0.76
C VAL A 348 -7.14 -25.86 -0.45
N ALA A 349 -8.40 -25.49 -0.69
CA ALA A 349 -8.73 -24.62 -1.80
C ALA A 349 -8.17 -23.20 -1.60
N VAL A 350 -8.40 -22.58 -0.43
CA VAL A 350 -7.93 -21.21 -0.16
C VAL A 350 -6.41 -21.12 -0.01
N THR A 351 -5.73 -22.15 0.49
CA THR A 351 -4.26 -22.22 0.49
C THR A 351 -3.71 -22.25 -0.94
N THR A 352 -4.40 -22.95 -1.86
CA THR A 352 -4.04 -22.99 -3.28
C THR A 352 -4.28 -21.63 -3.95
N LEU A 353 -5.45 -21.00 -3.74
CA LEU A 353 -5.74 -19.65 -4.23
C LEU A 353 -4.74 -18.63 -3.72
N HIS A 354 -4.37 -18.74 -2.44
CA HIS A 354 -3.38 -17.87 -1.82
C HIS A 354 -2.00 -18.02 -2.48
N SER A 355 -1.55 -19.26 -2.70
CA SER A 355 -0.28 -19.49 -3.39
C SER A 355 -0.29 -18.96 -4.83
N CYS A 356 -1.38 -19.16 -5.57
CA CYS A 356 -1.53 -18.68 -6.93
C CYS A 356 -1.49 -17.14 -7.00
N PHE A 357 -2.31 -16.45 -6.21
CA PHE A 357 -2.33 -14.98 -6.17
C PHE A 357 -1.02 -14.41 -5.62
N GLY A 358 -0.44 -15.03 -4.60
CA GLY A 358 0.83 -14.61 -4.01
C GLY A 358 2.00 -14.62 -5.00
N ASN A 359 2.03 -15.58 -5.93
CA ASN A 359 3.06 -15.61 -6.98
C ASN A 359 2.94 -14.40 -7.92
N GLU A 360 1.72 -14.04 -8.33
CA GLU A 360 1.46 -12.86 -9.17
C GLU A 360 1.76 -11.55 -8.44
N LEU A 361 1.35 -11.47 -7.17
CA LEU A 361 1.65 -10.32 -6.33
C LEU A 361 3.15 -10.13 -6.13
N LYS A 362 3.90 -11.22 -5.96
CA LYS A 362 5.37 -11.16 -5.84
C LYS A 362 6.01 -10.59 -7.09
N GLN A 363 5.62 -11.06 -8.28
CA GLN A 363 6.11 -10.52 -9.55
C GLN A 363 5.79 -9.02 -9.70
N PHE A 364 4.60 -8.61 -9.27
CA PHE A 364 4.23 -7.20 -9.24
C PHE A 364 5.12 -6.40 -8.28
N MET A 365 5.34 -6.90 -7.07
CA MET A 365 6.16 -6.23 -6.04
C MET A 365 7.63 -6.09 -6.45
N ASP A 366 8.21 -7.09 -7.12
CA ASP A 366 9.59 -7.03 -7.62
C ASP A 366 9.79 -5.89 -8.66
N GLY A 367 8.72 -5.46 -9.34
CA GLY A 367 8.71 -4.32 -10.26
C GLY A 367 8.42 -2.95 -9.62
N LEU A 368 8.08 -2.89 -8.32
CA LEU A 368 7.64 -1.65 -7.67
C LEU A 368 8.82 -0.75 -7.28
N THR A 369 8.84 0.46 -7.85
CA THR A 369 9.85 1.49 -7.51
C THR A 369 9.25 2.76 -6.89
N LYS A 370 7.95 3.02 -7.09
CA LYS A 370 7.29 4.26 -6.65
C LYS A 370 5.85 3.99 -6.21
N LEU A 371 5.41 4.74 -5.21
CA LEU A 371 4.01 4.77 -4.80
C LEU A 371 3.17 5.57 -5.79
N THR A 372 2.13 4.93 -6.31
CA THR A 372 1.06 5.50 -7.14
C THR A 372 -0.31 5.05 -6.59
N PRO A 373 -1.42 5.73 -6.93
CA PRO A 373 -2.75 5.31 -6.53
C PRO A 373 -3.05 3.84 -6.89
N ASP A 374 -2.67 3.43 -8.10
CA ASP A 374 -2.83 2.07 -8.61
C ASP A 374 -2.08 1.05 -7.74
N THR A 375 -0.82 1.32 -7.42
CA THR A 375 -0.02 0.42 -6.57
C THR A 375 -0.58 0.30 -5.16
N ALA A 376 -1.08 1.39 -4.58
CA ALA A 376 -1.72 1.38 -3.27
C ALA A 376 -3.04 0.59 -3.30
N GLN A 377 -3.81 0.71 -4.39
CA GLN A 377 -5.05 -0.04 -4.58
C GLN A 377 -4.79 -1.55 -4.72
N VAL A 378 -3.75 -1.97 -5.45
CA VAL A 378 -3.35 -3.39 -5.56
C VAL A 378 -2.97 -3.95 -4.20
N LEU A 379 -2.08 -3.28 -3.48
CA LEU A 379 -1.58 -3.78 -2.21
C LEU A 379 -2.69 -3.83 -1.13
N ASN A 380 -3.63 -2.88 -1.13
CA ASN A 380 -4.80 -2.95 -0.24
C ASN A 380 -5.76 -4.09 -0.60
N ALA A 381 -5.98 -4.32 -1.89
CA ALA A 381 -6.82 -5.43 -2.32
C ALA A 381 -6.18 -6.78 -1.95
N ALA A 382 -4.86 -6.89 -2.08
CA ALA A 382 -4.09 -8.05 -1.66
C ALA A 382 -4.16 -8.30 -0.14
N ASP A 383 -3.98 -7.27 0.68
CA ASP A 383 -4.10 -7.35 2.15
C ASP A 383 -5.50 -7.81 2.59
N LYS A 384 -6.55 -7.25 1.99
CA LYS A 384 -7.93 -7.66 2.25
C LYS A 384 -8.20 -9.11 1.82
N LEU A 385 -7.70 -9.50 0.65
CA LEU A 385 -7.85 -10.87 0.15
C LEU A 385 -7.15 -11.86 1.08
N GLU A 386 -5.91 -11.58 1.48
CA GLU A 386 -5.14 -12.43 2.41
C GLU A 386 -5.91 -12.66 3.70
N LYS A 387 -6.34 -11.58 4.36
CA LYS A 387 -7.12 -11.66 5.61
C LYS A 387 -8.39 -12.49 5.43
N TYR A 388 -9.04 -12.38 4.28
CA TYR A 388 -10.23 -13.17 3.96
C TYR A 388 -9.93 -14.66 3.73
N LEU A 389 -8.92 -15.00 2.94
CA LEU A 389 -8.52 -16.39 2.68
C LEU A 389 -8.01 -17.07 3.95
N VAL A 390 -7.21 -16.37 4.76
CA VAL A 390 -6.72 -16.86 6.05
C VAL A 390 -7.89 -17.11 7.00
N LYS A 391 -8.88 -16.21 7.05
CA LYS A 391 -10.10 -16.42 7.84
C LYS A 391 -10.82 -17.72 7.45
N ILE A 392 -11.00 -17.98 6.15
CA ILE A 392 -11.62 -19.23 5.68
C ILE A 392 -10.79 -20.44 6.11
N ALA A 393 -9.45 -20.38 5.95
CA ALA A 393 -8.56 -21.48 6.34
C ALA A 393 -8.65 -21.78 7.85
N VAL A 394 -8.68 -20.74 8.69
CA VAL A 394 -8.83 -20.88 10.15
C VAL A 394 -10.18 -21.49 10.49
N GLU A 395 -11.28 -20.97 9.93
CA GLU A 395 -12.63 -21.48 10.15
C GLU A 395 -12.79 -22.96 9.74
N ASP A 396 -12.13 -23.38 8.66
CA ASP A 396 -12.19 -24.76 8.18
C ASP A 396 -11.38 -25.72 9.07
N SER A 397 -10.41 -25.20 9.83
CA SER A 397 -9.44 -25.98 10.61
C SER A 397 -9.70 -26.01 12.12
N VAL A 398 -10.85 -25.48 12.58
CA VAL A 398 -11.20 -25.38 14.00
C VAL A 398 -11.13 -26.74 14.72
N ASP A 399 -11.56 -27.80 14.04
CA ASP A 399 -11.62 -29.17 14.60
C ASP A 399 -10.33 -29.99 14.33
N SER A 400 -9.24 -29.36 13.92
CA SER A 400 -7.97 -30.04 13.61
C SER A 400 -7.08 -30.27 14.84
N ASP A 401 -6.38 -31.40 14.87
CA ASP A 401 -5.47 -31.77 15.98
C ASP A 401 -4.30 -30.78 16.15
N ASP A 402 -3.89 -30.11 15.07
CA ASP A 402 -2.80 -29.12 15.08
C ASP A 402 -3.31 -27.68 15.19
N GLY A 403 -4.62 -27.47 15.31
CA GLY A 403 -5.26 -26.15 15.34
C GLY A 403 -5.03 -25.33 14.07
N GLY A 404 -4.92 -25.98 12.91
CA GLY A 404 -4.79 -25.36 11.59
C GLY A 404 -3.36 -24.96 11.22
N LYS A 405 -2.37 -25.25 12.07
CA LYS A 405 -0.98 -24.83 11.88
C LYS A 405 -0.39 -25.29 10.56
N SER A 406 -0.68 -26.50 10.11
CA SER A 406 -0.19 -27.05 8.84
C SER A 406 -0.75 -26.33 7.61
N LEU A 407 -2.01 -25.87 7.67
CA LEU A 407 -2.64 -25.07 6.61
C LEU A 407 -2.08 -23.64 6.59
N ILE A 408 -2.01 -23.00 7.77
CA ILE A 408 -1.48 -21.63 7.86
C ILE A 408 -0.01 -21.55 7.45
N ARG A 409 0.80 -22.58 7.72
CA ARG A 409 2.19 -22.64 7.23
C ARG A 409 2.31 -22.65 5.70
N GLN A 410 1.26 -23.07 4.98
CA GLN A 410 1.22 -23.02 3.51
C GLN A 410 0.79 -21.64 2.98
N MET A 411 0.40 -20.71 3.86
CA MET A 411 -0.01 -19.34 3.53
C MET A 411 0.96 -18.33 4.16
N PRO A 412 2.21 -18.25 3.66
CA PRO A 412 3.15 -17.24 4.13
C PRO A 412 2.61 -15.84 3.81
N PRO A 413 2.78 -14.86 4.70
CA PRO A 413 2.18 -13.55 4.50
C PRO A 413 2.66 -12.88 3.22
N TYR A 414 1.77 -12.19 2.51
CA TYR A 414 2.04 -11.39 1.32
C TYR A 414 2.90 -10.16 1.60
N GLU A 415 2.98 -9.73 2.87
CA GLU A 415 3.70 -8.51 3.30
C GLU A 415 3.18 -7.21 2.64
N ALA A 416 1.96 -7.23 2.10
CA ALA A 416 1.39 -6.08 1.38
C ALA A 416 1.29 -4.83 2.26
N GLU A 417 0.86 -4.96 3.53
CA GLU A 417 0.78 -3.85 4.48
C GLU A 417 2.17 -3.21 4.77
N ASN A 418 3.19 -4.06 4.93
CA ASN A 418 4.57 -3.60 5.12
C ASN A 418 5.10 -2.89 3.86
N ALA A 419 4.80 -3.43 2.67
CA ALA A 419 5.16 -2.82 1.40
C ALA A 419 4.55 -1.42 1.25
N ILE A 420 3.23 -1.25 1.52
CA ILE A 420 2.58 0.07 1.48
C ILE A 420 3.25 1.02 2.47
N THR A 421 3.51 0.56 3.70
CA THR A 421 4.11 1.39 4.75
C THR A 421 5.46 1.95 4.32
N ASN A 422 6.31 1.10 3.75
CA ASN A 422 7.64 1.49 3.27
C ASN A 422 7.55 2.42 2.05
N LEU A 423 6.63 2.16 1.13
CA LEU A 423 6.40 3.02 -0.03
C LEU A 423 5.87 4.41 0.36
N VAL A 424 4.96 4.50 1.34
CA VAL A 424 4.47 5.79 1.85
C VAL A 424 5.60 6.57 2.53
N LYS A 425 6.41 5.94 3.37
CA LYS A 425 7.59 6.58 3.98
C LYS A 425 8.57 7.11 2.93
N ALA A 426 8.85 6.31 1.90
CA ALA A 426 9.72 6.73 0.80
C ALA A 426 9.12 7.89 -0.02
N TRP A 427 7.81 7.85 -0.28
CA TRP A 427 7.08 8.91 -0.98
C TRP A 427 7.11 10.22 -0.20
N VAL A 428 6.82 10.19 1.12
CA VAL A 428 6.87 11.37 2.00
C VAL A 428 8.27 11.97 1.98
N LYS A 429 9.31 11.14 2.12
CA LYS A 429 10.70 11.58 2.07
C LYS A 429 11.05 12.27 0.75
N ASP A 430 10.73 11.65 -0.40
CA ASP A 430 10.97 12.22 -1.73
C ASP A 430 10.27 13.58 -1.89
N ARG A 431 9.01 13.71 -1.47
CA ARG A 431 8.25 14.97 -1.55
C ARG A 431 8.85 16.07 -0.68
N VAL A 432 9.20 15.75 0.56
CA VAL A 432 9.83 16.69 1.50
C VAL A 432 11.21 17.13 0.98
N ASP A 433 12.04 16.20 0.50
CA ASP A 433 13.38 16.53 -0.02
C ASP A 433 13.31 17.40 -1.28
N ARG A 434 12.38 17.11 -2.20
CA ARG A 434 12.14 17.96 -3.38
C ARG A 434 11.68 19.36 -3.01
N LEU A 435 10.73 19.49 -2.10
CA LEU A 435 10.23 20.79 -1.64
C LEU A 435 11.36 21.58 -0.95
N LYS A 436 12.15 20.94 -0.09
CA LYS A 436 13.31 21.57 0.55
C LYS A 436 14.33 22.08 -0.48
N GLY A 437 14.67 21.26 -1.48
CA GLY A 437 15.58 21.63 -2.56
C GLY A 437 15.06 22.78 -3.41
N TRP A 438 13.76 22.80 -3.70
CA TRP A 438 13.10 23.91 -4.39
C TRP A 438 13.16 25.19 -3.55
N VAL A 439 12.73 25.14 -2.27
CA VAL A 439 12.75 26.28 -1.35
C VAL A 439 14.15 26.89 -1.23
N HIS A 440 15.18 26.05 -1.13
CA HIS A 440 16.57 26.52 -1.04
C HIS A 440 16.99 27.35 -2.26
N ARG A 441 16.67 26.86 -3.47
CA ARG A 441 16.98 27.58 -4.72
C ARG A 441 16.16 28.86 -4.87
N SER A 442 14.87 28.80 -4.56
CA SER A 442 13.98 29.96 -4.65
C SER A 442 14.42 31.09 -3.72
N LEU A 443 14.82 30.78 -2.48
CA LEU A 443 15.32 31.78 -1.53
C LEU A 443 16.64 32.43 -1.96
N GLN A 444 17.50 31.72 -2.70
CA GLN A 444 18.74 32.29 -3.24
C GLN A 444 18.47 33.28 -4.38
N GLN A 445 17.37 33.12 -5.10
CA GLN A 445 16.98 33.96 -6.23
C GLN A 445 16.00 35.09 -5.82
N GLU A 446 15.55 35.11 -4.57
CA GLU A 446 14.55 36.06 -4.10
C GLU A 446 15.13 37.47 -3.95
N THR A 447 14.46 38.43 -4.58
CA THR A 447 14.87 39.85 -4.65
C THR A 447 14.14 40.73 -3.65
N TRP A 448 13.10 40.21 -2.98
CA TRP A 448 12.32 40.94 -1.97
C TRP A 448 11.67 42.23 -2.50
N ASN A 449 11.18 42.19 -3.75
CA ASN A 449 10.60 43.34 -4.42
C ASN A 449 9.24 43.76 -3.83
N PRO A 450 9.06 45.00 -3.33
CA PRO A 450 7.80 45.48 -2.76
C PRO A 450 6.67 45.61 -3.79
N LYS A 451 6.99 45.70 -5.08
CA LYS A 451 5.99 45.80 -6.17
C LYS A 451 5.50 44.45 -6.69
N ALA A 452 5.97 43.34 -6.11
CA ALA A 452 5.68 42.01 -6.62
C ALA A 452 4.18 41.63 -6.55
N ASN A 453 3.44 42.14 -5.56
CA ASN A 453 2.00 41.95 -5.43
C ASN A 453 1.37 43.06 -4.59
N ARG A 454 0.03 43.10 -4.53
CA ARG A 454 -0.74 44.14 -3.83
C ARG A 454 -0.43 44.25 -2.33
N GLN A 455 0.00 43.16 -1.69
CA GLN A 455 0.29 43.11 -0.24
C GLN A 455 1.79 43.14 0.06
N SER A 456 2.65 43.34 -0.95
CA SER A 456 4.10 43.47 -0.80
C SER A 456 4.76 42.33 0.00
N PHE A 457 4.45 41.06 -0.31
CA PHE A 457 5.19 39.89 0.20
C PHE A 457 5.94 39.15 -0.92
N ALA A 458 6.86 38.25 -0.59
CA ALA A 458 7.68 37.52 -1.57
C ALA A 458 6.84 36.53 -2.41
N PRO A 459 6.96 36.51 -3.75
CA PRO A 459 6.32 35.49 -4.58
C PRO A 459 6.73 34.06 -4.20
N SER A 460 7.95 33.86 -3.72
CA SER A 460 8.43 32.53 -3.29
C SER A 460 7.61 31.91 -2.16
N SER A 461 6.98 32.70 -1.29
CA SER A 461 6.11 32.13 -0.23
C SER A 461 4.78 31.64 -0.78
N VAL A 462 4.22 32.31 -1.79
CA VAL A 462 2.97 31.86 -2.44
C VAL A 462 3.19 30.53 -3.12
N GLU A 463 4.26 30.43 -3.90
CA GLU A 463 4.56 29.22 -4.65
C GLU A 463 4.95 28.06 -3.71
N MET A 464 5.67 28.32 -2.61
CA MET A 464 5.91 27.31 -1.58
C MET A 464 4.60 26.74 -1.02
N LEU A 465 3.66 27.61 -0.63
CA LEU A 465 2.38 27.19 -0.06
C LEU A 465 1.52 26.46 -1.09
N ARG A 466 1.58 26.87 -2.36
CA ARG A 466 0.93 26.16 -3.47
C ARG A 466 1.48 24.74 -3.64
N ILE A 467 2.80 24.56 -3.65
CA ILE A 467 3.43 23.23 -3.73
C ILE A 467 3.07 22.39 -2.50
N ILE A 468 3.02 22.99 -1.31
CA ILE A 468 2.57 22.31 -0.09
C ILE A 468 1.13 21.83 -0.26
N ASP A 469 0.24 22.67 -0.80
CA ASP A 469 -1.16 22.32 -1.03
C ASP A 469 -1.30 21.15 -2.03
N GLU A 470 -0.53 21.18 -3.12
CA GLU A 470 -0.47 20.06 -4.09
C GLU A 470 0.03 18.76 -3.47
N ILE A 471 1.04 18.83 -2.57
CA ILE A 471 1.55 17.65 -1.87
C ILE A 471 0.47 17.08 -0.94
N LEU A 472 -0.27 17.93 -0.23
CA LEU A 472 -1.35 17.51 0.65
C LEU A 472 -2.49 16.86 -0.15
N ASP A 473 -2.92 17.47 -1.25
CA ASP A 473 -3.96 16.91 -2.12
C ASP A 473 -3.53 15.57 -2.71
N ALA A 474 -2.29 15.47 -3.21
CA ALA A 474 -1.75 14.23 -3.72
C ALA A 474 -1.65 13.15 -2.63
N PHE A 475 -1.32 13.51 -1.40
CA PHE A 475 -1.26 12.58 -0.27
C PHE A 475 -2.66 12.02 0.04
N PHE A 476 -3.67 12.87 0.23
CA PHE A 476 -5.02 12.42 0.60
C PHE A 476 -5.77 11.70 -0.54
N GLN A 477 -5.35 11.88 -1.80
CA GLN A 477 -5.85 11.09 -2.93
C GLN A 477 -5.28 9.67 -2.99
N LEU A 478 -4.22 9.36 -2.22
CA LEU A 478 -3.69 7.99 -2.17
C LEU A 478 -4.71 7.08 -1.47
N PRO A 479 -5.10 5.95 -2.08
CA PRO A 479 -5.95 4.98 -1.42
C PRO A 479 -5.10 4.18 -0.42
N ILE A 480 -4.80 4.75 0.75
CA ILE A 480 -4.05 4.08 1.82
C ILE A 480 -4.91 4.03 3.10
N PRO A 481 -4.87 2.94 3.88
CA PRO A 481 -5.69 2.78 5.08
C PRO A 481 -5.16 3.56 6.28
N MET A 482 -3.91 4.05 6.21
CA MET A 482 -3.13 4.53 7.35
C MET A 482 -2.78 6.02 7.24
N HIS A 483 -3.71 6.83 6.72
CA HIS A 483 -3.53 8.28 6.57
C HIS A 483 -3.19 8.96 7.90
N SER A 484 -3.87 8.61 9.00
CA SER A 484 -3.58 9.22 10.31
C SER A 484 -2.22 8.87 10.88
N THR A 485 -1.75 7.64 10.71
CA THR A 485 -0.44 7.28 11.29
C THR A 485 0.72 7.87 10.49
N THR A 486 0.53 8.11 9.18
CA THR A 486 1.60 8.58 8.27
C THR A 486 1.58 10.08 8.02
N PHE A 487 0.43 10.75 8.17
CA PHE A 487 0.31 12.19 8.01
C PHE A 487 1.20 13.03 8.95
N PRO A 488 1.39 12.68 10.24
CA PRO A 488 2.28 13.42 11.14
C PRO A 488 3.71 13.54 10.62
N ASP A 489 4.24 12.51 9.96
CA ASP A 489 5.59 12.54 9.39
C ASP A 489 5.69 13.55 8.24
N LEU A 490 4.67 13.60 7.38
CA LEU A 490 4.55 14.57 6.30
C LEU A 490 4.41 15.99 6.84
N ALA A 491 3.49 16.20 7.81
CA ALA A 491 3.25 17.49 8.44
C ALA A 491 4.51 18.01 9.15
N ALA A 492 5.23 17.15 9.88
CA ALA A 492 6.49 17.50 10.51
C ALA A 492 7.59 17.83 9.47
N GLY A 493 7.65 17.09 8.36
CA GLY A 493 8.54 17.37 7.23
C GLY A 493 8.30 18.74 6.61
N ILE A 494 7.05 19.05 6.28
CA ILE A 494 6.61 20.36 5.76
C ILE A 494 6.89 21.46 6.79
N GLY A 495 6.54 21.23 8.05
CA GLY A 495 6.77 22.18 9.15
C GLY A 495 8.25 22.58 9.27
N ARG A 496 9.17 21.61 9.20
CA ARG A 496 10.62 21.87 9.17
C ARG A 496 11.06 22.70 7.97
N ILE A 497 10.46 22.50 6.79
CA ILE A 497 10.77 23.31 5.60
C ILE A 497 10.28 24.74 5.76
N ILE A 498 9.09 24.95 6.32
CA ILE A 498 8.57 26.28 6.61
C ILE A 498 9.47 26.99 7.62
N GLN A 499 9.88 26.33 8.70
CA GLN A 499 10.85 26.88 9.66
C GLN A 499 12.20 27.21 9.01
N TYR A 500 12.66 26.36 8.09
CA TYR A 500 13.87 26.63 7.32
C TYR A 500 13.72 27.90 6.47
N TYR A 501 12.58 28.07 5.79
CA TYR A 501 12.28 29.28 5.03
C TYR A 501 12.29 30.53 5.93
N VAL A 502 11.57 30.48 7.05
CA VAL A 502 11.47 31.57 8.04
C VAL A 502 12.85 31.95 8.57
N SER A 503 13.66 30.97 8.96
CA SER A 503 15.02 31.16 9.46
C SER A 503 15.93 31.81 8.41
N LYS A 504 15.84 31.36 7.16
CA LYS A 504 16.64 31.93 6.06
C LYS A 504 16.23 33.36 5.70
N ALA A 505 14.93 33.63 5.63
CA ALA A 505 14.40 34.98 5.42
C ALA A 505 14.87 35.96 6.50
N LYS A 506 15.05 35.50 7.74
CA LYS A 506 15.61 36.29 8.84
C LYS A 506 17.13 36.46 8.80
N SER A 507 17.87 35.40 8.44
CA SER A 507 19.33 35.32 8.62
C SER A 507 20.14 36.43 7.94
N CYS A 508 19.58 37.10 6.95
CA CYS A 508 20.21 38.21 6.23
C CYS A 508 20.04 39.59 6.91
N CYS A 509 19.41 39.69 8.08
CA CYS A 509 19.02 40.98 8.69
C CYS A 509 19.89 41.47 9.87
N GLY A 510 20.82 40.66 10.40
CA GLY A 510 21.64 41.01 11.58
C GLY A 510 20.93 40.84 12.93
N THR A 511 21.54 41.30 14.02
CA THR A 511 20.94 41.28 15.38
C THR A 511 20.92 42.69 16.00
N ARG A 512 19.93 42.97 16.87
CA ARG A 512 19.82 44.24 17.62
C ARG A 512 21.13 44.67 18.28
N SER A 513 21.89 43.74 18.87
CA SER A 513 23.16 44.01 19.56
C SER A 513 24.28 44.50 18.64
N THR A 514 24.24 44.16 17.35
CA THR A 514 25.23 44.63 16.36
C THR A 514 24.95 46.03 15.84
N THR A 515 23.79 46.60 16.16
CA THR A 515 23.29 47.83 15.52
C THR A 515 23.40 49.06 16.42
N ILE A 516 23.43 48.88 17.74
CA ILE A 516 23.57 49.99 18.69
C ILE A 516 25.06 50.39 18.78
N PRO A 517 25.42 51.67 18.62
CA PRO A 517 26.81 52.12 18.76
C PRO A 517 27.35 51.79 20.15
N GLN A 518 28.61 51.35 20.23
CA GLN A 518 29.28 51.22 21.53
C GLN A 518 29.33 52.60 22.21
N LEU A 519 29.01 52.62 23.51
CA LEU A 519 29.01 53.85 24.29
C LEU A 519 30.40 54.51 24.22
N PRO A 520 30.50 55.78 23.81
CA PRO A 520 31.77 56.47 23.81
C PRO A 520 32.34 56.57 25.24
N HIS A 521 33.66 56.53 25.34
CA HIS A 521 34.36 56.81 26.61
C HIS A 521 33.90 58.17 27.16
N LEU A 522 33.72 58.26 28.47
CA LEU A 522 33.29 59.50 29.12
C LEU A 522 34.42 60.54 29.06
N THR A 523 34.34 61.41 28.06
CA THR A 523 35.16 62.60 27.90
C THR A 523 34.31 63.83 28.15
N ARG A 524 34.80 64.80 28.93
CA ARG A 524 34.09 66.06 29.19
C ARG A 524 33.80 66.82 27.89
N CYS A 525 32.73 67.61 27.89
CA CYS A 525 32.36 68.50 26.80
C CYS A 525 33.26 69.74 26.79
N ASP A 526 33.99 69.97 25.70
CA ASP A 526 34.93 71.09 25.55
C ASP A 526 34.27 72.16 24.67
N VAL A 527 33.36 72.94 25.27
CA VAL A 527 32.76 74.09 24.58
C VAL A 527 33.77 75.22 24.66
N GLY A 528 34.62 75.31 23.64
CA GLY A 528 35.78 76.21 23.58
C GLY A 528 35.48 77.63 24.06
N SER A 529 36.24 78.05 25.07
CA SER A 529 36.41 79.43 25.47
C SER A 529 36.98 80.25 24.30
N LYS A 530 36.24 81.29 23.89
CA LYS A 530 36.69 82.26 22.88
C LYS A 530 37.81 83.13 23.46
N LEU A 531 39.05 82.65 23.51
CA LEU A 531 40.25 83.49 23.70
C LEU A 531 41.49 82.63 23.43
N PHE A 532 41.99 82.68 22.19
CA PHE A 532 43.36 82.49 21.71
C PHE A 532 43.30 81.98 20.26
N LYS A 533 43.25 82.91 19.30
CA LYS A 533 43.56 82.61 17.91
C LYS A 533 45.07 82.33 17.81
N LYS A 534 45.47 81.06 17.89
CA LYS A 534 46.75 80.61 17.34
C LYS A 534 46.48 79.84 16.06
N LYS A 535 47.03 80.34 14.96
CA LYS A 535 46.98 79.76 13.61
C LYS A 535 47.55 78.34 13.67
N GLU A 536 46.68 77.34 13.62
CA GLU A 536 47.03 75.98 13.20
C GLU A 536 46.19 75.60 11.99
N LYS A 537 46.85 74.94 11.04
CA LYS A 537 46.31 74.52 9.74
C LYS A 537 45.08 73.62 9.93
N PRO A 538 44.13 73.56 8.97
CA PRO A 538 42.97 72.68 9.06
C PRO A 538 43.44 71.23 9.07
N HIS A 539 43.55 70.64 10.26
CA HIS A 539 43.71 69.21 10.38
C HIS A 539 42.38 68.57 9.98
N VAL A 540 42.45 67.92 8.82
CA VAL A 540 41.52 66.95 8.27
C VAL A 540 40.67 66.31 9.36
N LEU A 541 39.35 66.46 9.18
CA LEU A 541 38.28 65.67 9.77
C LEU A 541 38.77 64.22 9.94
N MET A 542 39.22 63.85 11.14
CA MET A 542 39.66 62.50 11.43
C MET A 542 38.41 61.64 11.39
N LYS A 543 38.14 61.05 10.22
CA LYS A 543 37.21 59.94 10.02
C LYS A 543 37.41 58.99 11.18
N ARG A 544 36.39 58.85 12.04
CA ARG A 544 36.27 57.75 12.98
C ARG A 544 36.47 56.48 12.14
N GLY A 545 37.59 55.79 12.36
CA GLY A 545 37.91 54.58 11.64
C GLY A 545 36.82 53.55 11.89
N SER A 546 36.04 53.27 10.85
CA SER A 546 35.26 52.04 10.74
C SER A 546 36.26 50.88 10.70
N GLN A 547 36.47 50.23 11.84
CA GLN A 547 37.07 48.91 11.89
C GLN A 547 35.95 47.87 11.96
N VAL A 548 35.18 47.76 10.87
CA VAL A 548 34.57 46.51 10.40
C VAL A 548 34.54 46.59 8.88
N GLY A 549 35.32 45.74 8.21
CA GLY A 549 35.24 45.61 6.77
C GLY A 549 33.87 45.09 6.35
N SER A 550 33.10 45.91 5.65
CA SER A 550 32.03 45.49 4.73
C SER A 550 31.47 46.74 4.04
N SER A 551 31.36 46.66 2.71
CA SER A 551 30.82 47.65 1.77
C SER A 551 29.58 48.38 2.29
N THR A 552 29.73 49.64 2.70
CA THR A 552 28.62 50.51 3.09
C THR A 552 28.13 51.28 1.87
N GLY A 553 27.15 50.69 1.17
CA GLY A 553 26.30 51.38 0.20
C GLY A 553 24.86 51.36 0.70
N ASN A 554 24.31 52.55 1.00
CA ASN A 554 22.90 52.88 1.25
C ASN A 554 22.05 51.98 2.17
N SER A 555 22.14 52.21 3.48
CA SER A 555 21.28 51.57 4.50
C SER A 555 19.78 51.82 4.33
N ALA A 556 19.38 52.93 3.68
CA ALA A 556 17.97 53.30 3.47
C ALA A 556 17.31 52.59 2.27
N SER A 557 18.09 52.08 1.30
CA SER A 557 17.53 51.32 0.16
C SER A 557 17.04 49.93 0.56
N ASP A 558 17.45 49.42 1.73
CA ASP A 558 17.07 48.10 2.23
C ASP A 558 15.70 48.08 2.92
N LEU A 559 15.13 49.24 3.27
CA LEU A 559 13.88 49.33 4.04
C LEU A 559 12.70 48.63 3.34
N PRO A 560 12.43 48.86 2.03
CA PRO A 560 11.36 48.16 1.34
C PRO A 560 11.53 46.63 1.38
N GLU A 561 12.75 46.12 1.21
CA GLU A 561 13.03 44.67 1.25
C GLU A 561 12.77 44.06 2.64
N LEU A 562 13.15 44.77 3.71
CA LEU A 562 12.87 44.36 5.10
C LEU A 562 11.37 44.35 5.40
N CYS A 563 10.63 45.35 4.91
CA CYS A 563 9.17 45.39 4.99
C CYS A 563 8.53 44.19 4.27
N VAL A 564 9.03 43.84 3.08
CA VAL A 564 8.56 42.67 2.32
C VAL A 564 8.81 41.38 3.08
N ARG A 565 9.96 41.22 3.74
CA ARG A 565 10.26 40.06 4.59
C ARG A 565 9.27 39.94 5.76
N ILE A 566 8.97 41.05 6.46
CA ILE A 566 7.99 41.06 7.55
C ILE A 566 6.60 40.64 7.04
N ASN A 567 6.17 41.19 5.91
CA ASN A 567 4.89 40.82 5.28
C ASN A 567 4.87 39.34 4.85
N THR A 568 5.98 38.83 4.33
CA THR A 568 6.12 37.43 3.91
C THR A 568 5.92 36.48 5.08
N LEU A 569 6.55 36.75 6.23
CA LEU A 569 6.37 35.92 7.42
C LEU A 569 4.95 36.00 7.98
N HIS A 570 4.33 37.20 7.92
CA HIS A 570 2.93 37.37 8.32
C HIS A 570 1.97 36.59 7.41
N TYR A 571 2.21 36.62 6.10
CA TYR A 571 1.44 35.85 5.12
C TYR A 571 1.55 34.35 5.37
N ILE A 572 2.76 33.82 5.53
CA ILE A 572 3.00 32.41 5.88
C ILE A 572 2.27 32.03 7.17
N GLN A 573 2.32 32.90 8.20
CA GLN A 573 1.63 32.67 9.46
C GLN A 573 0.10 32.53 9.28
N THR A 574 -0.51 33.37 8.45
CA THR A 574 -1.96 33.30 8.17
C THR A 574 -2.32 32.05 7.38
N GLU A 575 -1.54 31.69 6.35
CA GLU A 575 -1.82 30.52 5.51
C GLU A 575 -1.57 29.20 6.24
N LEU A 576 -0.67 29.16 7.22
CA LEU A 576 -0.49 28.00 8.11
C LEU A 576 -1.78 27.59 8.84
N GLU A 577 -2.61 28.55 9.24
CA GLU A 577 -3.93 28.28 9.83
C GLU A 577 -4.91 27.69 8.82
N ASN A 578 -4.87 28.16 7.57
CA ASN A 578 -5.70 27.61 6.49
C ASN A 578 -5.28 26.17 6.17
N LEU A 579 -3.97 25.90 6.06
CA LEU A 579 -3.42 24.56 5.87
C LEU A 579 -3.80 23.62 7.01
N LYS A 580 -3.73 24.09 8.26
CA LYS A 580 -4.17 23.33 9.45
C LYS A 580 -5.65 22.93 9.35
N LYS A 581 -6.53 23.88 8.97
CA LYS A 581 -7.95 23.61 8.79
C LYS A 581 -8.21 22.60 7.67
N LYS A 582 -7.58 22.78 6.50
CA LYS A 582 -7.69 21.86 5.36
C LYS A 582 -7.26 20.44 5.74
N ALA A 583 -6.09 20.30 6.37
CA ALA A 583 -5.57 19.01 6.82
C ALA A 583 -6.51 18.28 7.78
N LYS A 584 -7.09 19.00 8.77
CA LYS A 584 -8.08 18.43 9.69
C LYS A 584 -9.34 17.95 8.97
N THR A 585 -9.86 18.73 8.02
CA THR A 585 -11.03 18.34 7.22
C THR A 585 -10.75 17.11 6.37
N CYS A 586 -9.62 17.06 5.67
CA CYS A 586 -9.23 15.92 4.84
C CYS A 586 -9.08 14.64 5.67
N LEU A 587 -8.43 14.71 6.83
CA LEU A 587 -8.24 13.54 7.69
C LEU A 587 -9.58 12.99 8.20
N ARG A 588 -10.49 13.88 8.64
CA ARG A 588 -11.84 13.47 9.08
C ARG A 588 -12.64 12.77 7.97
N ASN A 589 -12.47 13.19 6.72
CA ASN A 589 -13.14 12.58 5.57
C ASN A 589 -12.57 11.19 5.23
N CYS A 590 -11.28 10.95 5.49
CA CYS A 590 -10.66 9.65 5.27
C CYS A 590 -11.02 8.63 6.38
N GLU A 591 -11.39 9.09 7.57
CA GLU A 591 -11.58 8.27 8.78
C GLU A 591 -13.04 8.04 9.19
N SER A 592 -14.00 8.08 8.27
CA SER A 592 -15.42 7.87 8.60
C SER A 592 -15.71 6.43 9.10
N ALA A 593 -15.31 6.12 10.34
CA ALA A 593 -15.68 4.96 11.18
C ALA A 593 -15.10 4.98 12.62
N GLN A 594 -14.22 5.90 13.03
CA GLN A 594 -13.67 5.90 14.41
C GLN A 594 -13.70 7.28 15.08
N ASP A 595 -14.80 7.53 15.80
CA ASP A 595 -14.89 8.65 16.76
C ASP A 595 -13.87 8.44 17.89
N GLY A 596 -12.88 9.33 17.99
CA GLY A 596 -12.05 9.46 19.21
C GLY A 596 -10.56 9.74 19.01
N ILE A 597 -9.98 9.57 17.81
CA ILE A 597 -8.52 9.65 17.61
C ILE A 597 -8.06 11.02 17.06
N THR A 598 -8.95 11.78 16.40
CA THR A 598 -8.60 13.03 15.71
C THR A 598 -8.22 14.20 16.62
N ASP A 599 -8.70 14.24 17.87
CA ASP A 599 -8.38 15.34 18.81
C ASP A 599 -7.01 15.20 19.47
N GLY A 600 -6.42 14.00 19.47
CA GLY A 600 -5.10 13.71 20.04
C GLY A 600 -3.95 13.70 19.02
N LEU A 601 -4.24 13.71 17.72
CA LEU A 601 -3.20 13.73 16.70
C LEU A 601 -2.57 15.13 16.59
N SER A 602 -1.24 15.19 16.69
CA SER A 602 -0.42 16.41 16.59
C SER A 602 -0.40 17.03 15.18
N ILE A 603 -1.57 17.33 14.62
CA ILE A 603 -1.76 18.04 13.34
C ILE A 603 -1.52 19.53 13.57
N ASN A 604 -0.37 19.87 14.13
CA ASN A 604 -0.09 21.19 14.62
C ASN A 604 1.23 21.68 14.03
N PHE A 605 1.12 22.64 13.11
CA PHE A 605 2.23 23.50 12.68
C PHE A 605 2.64 24.50 13.77
N GLU A 606 2.41 24.20 15.06
CA GLU A 606 2.64 25.09 16.21
C GLU A 606 4.07 25.61 16.25
N LEU A 607 5.05 24.72 16.03
CA LEU A 607 6.46 25.13 15.99
C LEU A 607 6.74 26.10 14.83
N SER A 608 6.11 25.91 13.66
CA SER A 608 6.24 26.82 12.53
C SER A 608 5.54 28.16 12.79
N GLN A 609 4.39 28.14 13.45
CA GLN A 609 3.64 29.32 13.83
C GLN A 609 4.39 30.16 14.87
N ALA A 610 4.92 29.52 15.92
CA ALA A 610 5.79 30.15 16.91
C ALA A 610 7.04 30.73 16.25
N SER A 611 7.69 29.98 15.35
CA SER A 611 8.85 30.45 14.59
C SER A 611 8.56 31.70 13.75
N CYS A 612 7.39 31.75 13.09
CA CYS A 612 6.95 32.94 12.35
C CYS A 612 6.75 34.13 13.30
N GLN A 613 6.02 33.94 14.41
CA GLN A 613 5.76 35.00 15.39
C GLN A 613 7.05 35.59 15.96
N ASP A 614 7.98 34.74 16.38
CA ASP A 614 9.25 35.18 16.95
C ASP A 614 10.15 35.85 15.91
N SER A 615 10.15 35.35 14.68
CA SER A 615 10.92 35.96 13.58
C SER A 615 10.35 37.30 13.15
N ILE A 616 9.02 37.47 13.13
CA ILE A 616 8.37 38.78 12.90
C ILE A 616 8.78 39.78 13.98
N ARG A 617 8.71 39.38 15.27
CA ARG A 617 9.13 40.26 16.39
C ARG A 617 10.58 40.71 16.22
N GLN A 618 11.48 39.78 15.98
CA GLN A 618 12.90 40.06 15.85
C GLN A 618 13.24 40.87 14.59
N LEU A 619 12.56 40.64 13.47
CA LEU A 619 12.71 41.46 12.26
C LEU A 619 12.20 42.88 12.48
N CYS A 620 11.06 43.07 13.16
CA CYS A 620 10.58 44.40 13.50
C CYS A 620 11.60 45.17 14.36
N ASP A 621 12.13 44.53 15.39
CA ASP A 621 13.14 45.14 16.26
C ASP A 621 14.44 45.43 15.49
N THR A 622 14.96 44.47 14.74
CA THR A 622 16.22 44.66 14.01
C THR A 622 16.09 45.74 12.93
N THR A 623 14.97 45.77 12.21
CA THR A 623 14.66 46.81 11.21
C THR A 623 14.58 48.19 11.86
N ALA A 624 13.85 48.31 12.97
CA ALA A 624 13.71 49.56 13.71
C ALA A 624 15.07 50.11 14.18
N TYR A 625 15.89 49.30 14.84
CA TYR A 625 17.19 49.75 15.35
C TYR A 625 18.19 50.02 14.22
N LYS A 626 18.12 49.28 13.09
CA LYS A 626 18.91 49.58 11.88
C LYS A 626 18.53 50.91 11.26
N LEU A 627 17.23 51.24 11.23
CA LEU A 627 16.78 52.54 10.76
C LEU A 627 17.29 53.66 11.65
N VAL A 628 17.15 53.54 12.97
CA VAL A 628 17.54 54.61 13.91
C VAL A 628 19.05 54.81 13.96
N PHE A 629 19.83 53.74 14.14
CA PHE A 629 21.26 53.85 14.44
C PHE A 629 22.17 53.76 13.21
N ASN A 630 21.68 53.30 12.06
CA ASN A 630 22.46 53.33 10.82
C ASN A 630 21.93 54.39 9.85
N CYS A 631 20.62 54.40 9.55
CA CYS A 631 20.05 55.30 8.54
C CYS A 631 19.93 56.74 9.09
N LEU A 632 19.34 56.89 10.27
CA LEU A 632 19.12 58.17 10.93
C LEU A 632 20.30 58.62 11.78
N SER A 633 21.42 57.89 11.77
CA SER A 633 22.63 58.22 12.55
C SER A 633 23.12 59.65 12.32
N HIS A 634 23.07 60.13 11.09
CA HIS A 634 23.56 61.45 10.73
C HIS A 634 22.69 62.59 11.31
N VAL A 635 21.35 62.42 11.34
CA VAL A 635 20.44 63.40 11.97
C VAL A 635 20.37 63.23 13.49
N LEU A 636 20.47 61.99 13.99
CA LEU A 636 20.38 61.66 15.41
C LEU A 636 21.70 61.89 16.16
N LEU A 637 22.77 61.19 15.78
CA LEU A 637 24.05 61.15 16.50
C LEU A 637 25.04 62.21 16.05
N ASP A 638 24.99 62.63 14.78
CA ASP A 638 25.95 63.61 14.26
C ASP A 638 25.43 65.06 14.29
N THR A 639 24.11 65.25 14.39
CA THR A 639 23.49 66.59 14.29
C THR A 639 22.76 67.03 15.57
N LEU A 640 21.84 66.21 16.13
CA LEU A 640 20.99 66.62 17.25
C LEU A 640 21.81 67.18 18.43
N TYR A 641 21.57 68.44 18.78
CA TYR A 641 22.22 69.22 19.84
C TYR A 641 23.73 69.48 19.70
N VAL A 642 24.34 69.12 18.56
CA VAL A 642 25.76 69.41 18.32
C VAL A 642 25.97 70.92 18.21
N GLY A 643 26.87 71.48 19.02
CA GLY A 643 27.13 72.93 19.03
C GLY A 643 26.05 73.79 19.70
N GLY A 644 25.08 73.18 20.38
CA GLY A 644 24.03 73.85 21.15
C GLY A 644 22.62 73.34 20.85
N THR A 645 21.72 73.49 21.83
CA THR A 645 20.30 73.07 21.79
C THR A 645 19.41 73.95 20.90
N SER A 646 19.80 75.21 20.70
CA SER A 646 19.05 76.19 19.90
C SER A 646 19.34 76.11 18.40
N SER A 647 20.51 75.59 18.01
CA SER A 647 20.97 75.54 16.62
C SER A 647 20.56 74.24 15.91
N ASN A 648 20.70 73.09 16.57
CA ASN A 648 20.42 71.77 15.99
C ASN A 648 19.33 71.02 16.78
N ARG A 649 18.08 71.42 16.55
CA ARG A 649 16.84 70.86 17.16
C ARG A 649 16.48 69.47 16.60
N VAL A 650 15.44 68.83 17.17
CA VAL A 650 14.92 67.51 16.72
C VAL A 650 14.26 67.51 15.34
N GLU A 651 13.89 68.68 14.82
CA GLU A 651 13.11 68.84 13.58
C GLU A 651 13.63 68.05 12.37
N PRO A 652 14.94 68.02 12.03
CA PRO A 652 15.45 67.22 10.92
C PRO A 652 15.20 65.70 11.10
N LEU A 653 15.32 65.21 12.34
CA LEU A 653 15.03 63.82 12.69
C LEU A 653 13.53 63.51 12.50
N LEU A 654 12.64 64.42 12.90
CA LEU A 654 11.19 64.24 12.74
C LEU A 654 10.79 64.11 11.26
N ARG A 655 11.36 64.94 10.38
CA ARG A 655 11.05 64.89 8.93
C ARG A 655 11.47 63.57 8.29
N GLU A 656 12.64 63.06 8.64
CA GLU A 656 13.10 61.78 8.10
C GLU A 656 12.33 60.59 8.69
N LEU A 657 11.99 60.64 9.98
CA LEU A 657 11.11 59.64 10.60
C LEU A 657 9.72 59.64 9.96
N ASP A 658 9.12 60.80 9.71
CA ASP A 658 7.84 60.93 9.01
C ASP A 658 7.90 60.29 7.61
N SER A 659 8.97 60.55 6.85
CA SER A 659 9.19 59.90 5.55
C SER A 659 9.27 58.36 5.67
N ILE A 660 10.01 57.85 6.67
CA ILE A 660 10.12 56.41 6.92
C ILE A 660 8.77 55.81 7.33
N LEU A 661 8.01 56.50 8.19
CA LEU A 661 6.67 56.07 8.62
C LEU A 661 5.68 55.99 7.44
N ARG A 662 5.78 56.90 6.46
CA ARG A 662 5.01 56.82 5.21
C ARG A 662 5.37 55.58 4.39
N VAL A 663 6.66 55.27 4.23
CA VAL A 663 7.12 54.06 3.52
C VAL A 663 6.62 52.79 4.23
N ILE A 664 6.76 52.71 5.56
CA ILE A 664 6.27 51.60 6.36
C ILE A 664 4.75 51.46 6.22
N SER A 665 4.02 52.56 6.29
CA SER A 665 2.57 52.54 6.14
C SER A 665 2.11 52.10 4.75
N GLY A 666 2.86 52.44 3.71
CA GLY A 666 2.56 52.05 2.32
C GLY A 666 2.88 50.59 1.98
N ILE A 667 3.90 49.99 2.62
CA ILE A 667 4.37 48.63 2.28
C ILE A 667 3.87 47.60 3.30
N VAL A 668 3.98 47.88 4.60
CA VAL A 668 3.76 46.87 5.66
C VAL A 668 2.27 46.64 5.90
N HIS A 669 1.88 45.37 6.01
CA HIS A 669 0.51 44.94 6.25
C HIS A 669 -0.03 45.44 7.61
N ASN A 670 -1.33 45.81 7.65
CA ASN A 670 -2.00 46.37 8.84
C ASN A 670 -1.77 45.52 10.10
N GLY A 671 -1.83 44.19 9.99
CA GLY A 671 -1.70 43.26 11.13
C GLY A 671 -0.34 43.27 11.83
N VAL A 672 0.72 43.78 11.18
CA VAL A 672 2.09 43.83 11.72
C VAL A 672 2.69 45.24 11.73
N ARG A 673 2.06 46.20 11.05
CA ARG A 673 2.51 47.60 10.97
C ARG A 673 2.69 48.24 12.34
N SER A 674 1.69 48.17 13.21
CA SER A 674 1.76 48.79 14.54
C SER A 674 2.92 48.24 15.38
N ARG A 675 3.29 46.97 15.18
CA ARG A 675 4.45 46.36 15.84
C ARG A 675 5.76 46.97 15.35
N LEU A 676 5.95 47.09 14.03
CA LEU A 676 7.16 47.72 13.48
C LEU A 676 7.26 49.20 13.90
N ILE A 677 6.16 49.96 13.84
CA ILE A 677 6.14 51.35 14.27
C ILE A 677 6.44 51.46 15.77
N THR A 678 5.92 50.56 16.61
CA THR A 678 6.24 50.51 18.05
C THR A 678 7.73 50.25 18.29
N SER A 679 8.34 49.32 17.56
CA SER A 679 9.78 49.06 17.65
C SER A 679 10.60 50.27 17.18
N LEU A 680 10.17 50.96 16.11
CA LEU A 680 10.81 52.18 15.61
C LEU A 680 10.74 53.31 16.63
N MET A 681 9.57 53.51 17.25
CA MET A 681 9.36 54.49 18.32
C MET A 681 10.31 54.22 19.49
N LYS A 682 10.36 52.98 19.99
CA LYS A 682 11.29 52.60 21.08
C LYS A 682 12.74 52.85 20.69
N GLY A 683 13.14 52.44 19.48
CA GLY A 683 14.49 52.73 18.98
C GLY A 683 14.78 54.23 18.94
N SER A 684 13.84 55.07 18.50
CA SER A 684 14.00 56.53 18.46
C SER A 684 14.13 57.15 19.85
N PHE A 685 13.41 56.63 20.85
CA PHE A 685 13.50 57.09 22.24
C PHE A 685 14.82 56.67 22.89
N ASP A 686 15.26 55.43 22.65
CA ASP A 686 16.59 54.96 23.06
C ASP A 686 17.69 55.81 22.41
N GLY A 687 17.53 56.14 21.12
CA GLY A 687 18.42 57.03 20.38
C GLY A 687 18.48 58.44 20.95
N PHE A 688 17.33 59.00 21.30
CA PHE A 688 17.22 60.30 21.96
C PHE A 688 17.91 60.32 23.33
N LEU A 689 17.71 59.28 24.15
CA LEU A 689 18.42 59.11 25.42
C LEU A 689 19.94 58.94 25.22
N LEU A 690 20.36 58.21 24.19
CA LEU A 690 21.77 58.05 23.86
C LEU A 690 22.40 59.41 23.53
N VAL A 691 21.71 60.29 22.81
CA VAL A 691 22.18 61.64 22.51
C VAL A 691 22.35 62.47 23.80
N LEU A 692 21.40 62.38 24.73
CA LEU A 692 21.42 63.14 25.99
C LEU A 692 22.49 62.65 26.98
N LEU A 693 22.69 61.33 27.08
CA LEU A 693 23.52 60.71 28.12
C LEU A 693 24.88 60.22 27.61
N ALA A 694 25.04 60.11 26.29
CA ALA A 694 26.22 59.51 25.67
C ALA A 694 26.51 60.03 24.24
N GLY A 695 26.05 61.24 23.88
CA GLY A 695 26.21 61.78 22.53
C GLY A 695 27.64 62.19 22.16
N GLY A 696 28.56 62.31 23.11
CA GLY A 696 29.94 62.74 22.87
C GLY A 696 30.18 64.25 23.07
N PRO A 697 31.43 64.71 23.07
CA PRO A 697 31.87 65.96 23.72
C PRO A 697 31.40 67.26 23.03
N THR A 698 30.72 67.18 21.89
CA THR A 698 30.25 68.34 21.11
C THR A 698 28.89 68.88 21.57
N ARG A 699 28.33 68.32 22.64
CA ARG A 699 27.02 68.66 23.20
C ARG A 699 27.20 69.14 24.63
N ALA A 700 26.54 70.20 25.02
CA ALA A 700 26.51 70.63 26.42
C ALA A 700 25.17 71.29 26.72
N PHE A 701 24.62 71.04 27.90
CA PHE A 701 23.27 71.43 28.28
C PHE A 701 23.29 72.33 29.53
N THR A 702 22.55 73.43 29.48
CA THR A 702 22.27 74.34 30.60
C THR A 702 20.92 74.01 31.24
N LEU A 703 20.57 74.65 32.36
CA LEU A 703 19.24 74.51 32.96
C LEU A 703 18.14 75.10 32.08
N GLN A 704 18.42 76.11 31.25
CA GLN A 704 17.42 76.71 30.36
C GLN A 704 17.10 75.79 29.15
N ASP A 705 18.04 74.93 28.79
CA ASP A 705 17.89 73.99 27.68
C ASP A 705 16.90 72.86 27.97
N SER A 706 16.61 72.56 29.24
CA SER A 706 15.69 71.49 29.63
C SER A 706 14.30 71.68 29.02
N GLN A 707 13.82 72.92 28.94
CA GLN A 707 12.50 73.22 28.36
C GLN A 707 12.46 72.95 26.85
N ILE A 708 13.57 73.23 26.15
CA ILE A 708 13.71 72.97 24.71
C ILE A 708 13.73 71.46 24.47
N ILE A 709 14.51 70.72 25.26
CA ILE A 709 14.63 69.25 25.17
C ILE A 709 13.29 68.57 25.47
N GLU A 710 12.53 69.05 26.45
CA GLU A 710 11.18 68.54 26.75
C GLU A 710 10.18 68.80 25.63
N ASN A 711 10.22 69.98 25.02
CA ASN A 711 9.37 70.30 23.87
C ASN A 711 9.76 69.41 22.67
N ASP A 712 11.04 69.24 22.39
CA ASP A 712 11.54 68.34 21.34
C ASP A 712 11.08 66.89 21.56
N PHE A 713 11.12 66.40 22.80
CA PHE A 713 10.62 65.06 23.10
C PHE A 713 9.10 64.96 22.95
N ARG A 714 8.36 66.03 23.28
CA ARG A 714 6.91 66.10 23.06
C ARG A 714 6.59 66.03 21.56
N ASP A 715 7.35 66.73 20.72
CA ASP A 715 7.19 66.71 19.27
C ASP A 715 7.50 65.31 18.69
N LEU A 716 8.57 64.66 19.17
CA LEU A 716 8.90 63.28 18.81
C LEU A 716 7.81 62.29 19.21
N ARG A 717 7.22 62.44 20.40
CA ARG A 717 6.06 61.66 20.82
C ARG A 717 4.85 61.91 19.92
N GLY A 718 4.59 63.18 19.61
CA GLY A 718 3.48 63.62 18.76
C GLY A 718 3.50 62.98 17.37
N LEU A 719 4.69 62.78 16.80
CA LEU A 719 4.86 62.11 15.50
C LEU A 719 4.25 60.69 15.49
N TYR A 720 4.46 59.90 16.55
CA TYR A 720 3.93 58.53 16.63
C TYR A 720 2.46 58.46 17.03
N PHE A 721 1.94 59.49 17.69
CA PHE A 721 0.51 59.62 17.98
C PHE A 721 -0.29 59.99 16.73
N ALA A 722 0.30 60.82 15.85
CA ALA A 722 -0.28 61.24 14.57
C ALA A 722 -1.75 61.71 14.68
N ASN A 723 -2.07 62.51 15.69
CA ASN A 723 -3.43 63.02 15.97
C ASN A 723 -4.51 61.95 16.12
N GLY A 724 -4.14 60.73 16.54
CA GLY A 724 -5.05 59.60 16.74
C GLY A 724 -5.01 58.56 15.61
N ASP A 725 -4.36 58.87 14.48
CA ASP A 725 -4.21 57.92 13.35
C ASP A 725 -2.98 56.99 13.50
N GLY A 726 -2.17 57.20 14.54
CA GLY A 726 -0.91 56.51 14.80
C GLY A 726 -1.00 55.34 15.78
N LEU A 727 -0.06 55.27 16.72
CA LEU A 727 -0.07 54.28 17.80
C LEU A 727 -1.02 54.68 18.93
N PRO A 728 -1.61 53.71 19.67
CA PRO A 728 -2.40 53.99 20.86
C PRO A 728 -1.60 54.75 21.92
N GLU A 729 -2.24 55.71 22.58
CA GLU A 729 -1.57 56.58 23.57
C GLU A 729 -0.97 55.77 24.72
N GLU A 730 -1.61 54.67 25.17
CA GLU A 730 -1.07 53.84 26.24
C GLU A 730 0.26 53.17 25.87
N VAL A 731 0.43 52.79 24.59
CA VAL A 731 1.67 52.17 24.08
C VAL A 731 2.79 53.20 24.04
N ILE A 732 2.46 54.42 23.60
CA ILE A 732 3.39 55.55 23.54
C ILE A 732 3.83 55.94 24.95
N ASP A 733 2.88 56.10 25.86
CA ASP A 733 3.15 56.49 27.24
C ASP A 733 4.03 55.46 27.95
N LYS A 734 3.73 54.17 27.80
CA LYS A 734 4.55 53.10 28.35
C LYS A 734 5.98 53.09 27.81
N ALA A 735 6.17 53.30 26.50
CA ALA A 735 7.49 53.37 25.90
C ALA A 735 8.28 54.63 26.31
N SER A 736 7.57 55.73 26.62
CA SER A 736 8.18 57.01 26.98
C SER A 736 8.63 57.11 28.46
N LEU A 737 8.27 56.14 29.31
CA LEU A 737 8.50 56.20 30.76
C LEU A 737 9.96 56.47 31.14
N GLU A 738 10.89 55.81 30.45
CA GLU A 738 12.32 55.97 30.69
C GLU A 738 12.81 57.37 30.32
N VAL A 739 12.40 57.90 29.17
CA VAL A 739 12.76 59.28 28.79
C VAL A 739 12.16 60.29 29.78
N LYS A 740 10.87 60.12 30.13
CA LYS A 740 10.15 60.98 31.07
C LYS A 740 10.75 60.97 32.48
N SER A 741 11.38 59.87 32.91
CA SER A 741 12.03 59.81 34.22
C SER A 741 13.40 60.51 34.24
N ILE A 742 14.08 60.59 33.09
CA ILE A 742 15.39 61.25 32.95
C ILE A 742 15.29 62.76 32.73
N LEU A 743 14.29 63.24 31.97
CA LEU A 743 14.13 64.67 31.65
C LEU A 743 14.16 65.60 32.90
N PRO A 744 13.54 65.27 34.04
CA PRO A 744 13.62 66.09 35.26
C PRO A 744 15.04 66.24 35.83
N LEU A 745 15.96 65.29 35.58
CA LEU A 745 17.36 65.46 35.97
C LEU A 745 18.02 66.63 35.23
N LEU A 746 17.60 66.92 33.99
CA LEU A 746 18.12 68.05 33.23
C LEU A 746 17.66 69.40 33.83
N GLN A 747 16.53 69.42 34.54
CA GLN A 747 16.01 70.60 35.25
C GLN A 747 16.58 70.77 36.66
N THR A 748 17.16 69.72 37.24
CA THR A 748 17.64 69.75 38.63
C THR A 748 18.91 70.58 38.72
N ASP A 749 18.99 71.44 39.73
CA ASP A 749 20.17 72.26 40.04
C ASP A 749 21.45 71.39 40.17
N THR A 750 22.57 71.90 39.65
CA THR A 750 23.85 71.20 39.61
C THR A 750 24.33 70.76 41.00
N GLY A 751 24.15 71.61 42.03
CA GLY A 751 24.55 71.28 43.41
C GLY A 751 23.73 70.14 43.99
N ILE A 752 22.43 70.11 43.72
CA ILE A 752 21.51 69.04 44.14
C ILE A 752 21.84 67.73 43.42
N LEU A 753 22.17 67.77 42.12
CA LEU A 753 22.60 66.59 41.36
C LEU A 753 23.91 66.00 41.90
N ILE A 754 24.88 66.85 42.27
CA ILE A 754 26.14 66.42 42.90
C ILE A 754 25.87 65.72 44.24
N GLN A 755 24.98 66.29 45.08
CA GLN A 755 24.62 65.69 46.35
C GLN A 755 23.92 64.34 46.16
N ARG A 756 22.96 64.26 45.22
CA ARG A 756 22.29 63.00 44.85
C ARG A 756 23.28 61.96 44.36
N PHE A 757 24.21 62.33 43.46
CA PHE A 757 25.26 61.43 42.98
C PHE A 757 26.09 60.86 44.14
N LYS A 758 26.57 61.71 45.06
CA LYS A 758 27.35 61.29 46.23
C LYS A 758 26.56 60.35 47.16
N GLN A 759 25.28 60.62 47.38
CA GLN A 759 24.42 59.77 48.20
C GLN A 759 24.19 58.40 47.54
N THR A 760 23.87 58.38 46.25
CA THR A 760 23.59 57.17 45.51
C THR A 760 24.83 56.28 45.37
N ILE A 761 25.98 56.86 45.00
CA ILE A 761 27.21 56.07 44.83
C ILE A 761 27.70 55.49 46.18
N SER A 762 27.50 56.20 47.29
CA SER A 762 27.83 55.71 48.63
C SER A 762 26.86 54.62 49.13
N ARG A 763 25.64 54.57 48.59
CA ARG A 763 24.69 53.46 48.84
C ARG A 763 25.01 52.23 48.00
N CYS A 764 25.49 52.42 46.77
CA CYS A 764 25.80 51.33 45.85
C CYS A 764 27.16 50.67 46.10
N TYR A 765 28.11 51.39 46.71
CA TYR A 765 29.46 50.89 46.99
C TYR A 765 29.77 51.07 48.48
N GLU A 766 30.02 49.97 49.19
CA GLU A 766 30.34 50.00 50.63
C GLU A 766 31.65 50.77 50.89
N SER A 767 31.53 51.87 51.63
CA SER A 767 32.57 52.69 52.30
C SER A 767 33.90 52.93 51.55
N PRO A 768 34.17 54.14 51.03
CA PRO A 768 35.47 54.47 50.48
C PRO A 768 36.47 54.79 51.62
N ALA A 769 37.28 53.80 52.03
CA ALA A 769 38.39 54.00 52.99
C ALA A 769 39.52 54.91 52.45
N LYS A 770 39.40 55.40 51.21
CA LYS A 770 40.24 56.43 50.57
C LYS A 770 39.27 57.33 49.82
N SER A 771 39.47 58.65 49.84
CA SER A 771 38.59 59.72 49.31
C SER A 771 38.23 59.64 47.80
N ARG A 772 37.99 58.46 47.22
CA ARG A 772 37.87 58.23 45.77
C ARG A 772 36.75 57.25 45.47
N PHE A 773 35.80 57.66 44.63
CA PHE A 773 34.70 56.79 44.19
C PHE A 773 35.11 55.91 42.99
N PRO A 774 34.64 54.65 42.90
CA PRO A 774 34.81 53.83 41.71
C PRO A 774 33.92 54.31 40.56
N MET A 775 34.30 54.02 39.32
CA MET A 775 33.49 54.31 38.13
C MET A 775 32.20 53.46 38.17
N PRO A 776 30.99 54.06 38.15
CA PRO A 776 29.75 53.31 38.13
C PRO A 776 29.63 52.44 36.87
N ALA A 777 29.12 51.22 37.01
CA ALA A 777 28.79 50.38 35.85
C ALA A 777 27.70 51.04 35.00
N VAL A 778 27.73 50.86 33.68
CA VAL A 778 26.66 51.34 32.81
C VAL A 778 25.41 50.48 33.06
N PRO A 779 24.26 51.06 33.38
CA PRO A 779 23.04 50.30 33.64
C PRO A 779 22.46 49.73 32.34
N ALA A 780 21.70 48.64 32.46
CA ALA A 780 20.97 48.08 31.33
C ALA A 780 19.77 48.96 30.89
N GLN A 781 19.25 49.78 31.81
CA GLN A 781 18.17 50.73 31.59
C GLN A 781 18.47 52.02 32.37
N TRP A 782 18.21 53.18 31.79
CA TRP A 782 18.48 54.47 32.42
C TRP A 782 17.47 54.73 33.55
N SER A 783 17.97 55.22 34.69
CA SER A 783 17.13 55.53 35.85
C SER A 783 17.62 56.82 36.52
N PRO A 784 16.71 57.67 37.03
CA PRO A 784 17.11 58.88 37.74
C PRO A 784 17.88 58.60 39.04
N ASP A 785 17.73 57.40 39.59
CA ASP A 785 18.38 56.96 40.82
C ASP A 785 19.68 56.17 40.57
N ASP A 786 20.09 55.98 39.31
CA ASP A 786 21.31 55.25 38.97
C ASP A 786 22.54 56.20 38.95
N PRO A 787 23.64 55.85 39.64
CA PRO A 787 24.80 56.74 39.74
C PRO A 787 25.50 56.99 38.40
N ASN A 788 25.48 56.05 37.45
CA ASN A 788 26.07 56.27 36.11
C ASN A 788 25.24 57.28 35.30
N THR A 789 23.92 57.19 35.41
CA THR A 789 22.97 58.07 34.72
C THR A 789 23.12 59.51 35.21
N ILE A 790 23.16 59.73 36.53
CA ILE A 790 23.39 61.06 37.13
C ILE A 790 24.77 61.60 36.73
N LEU A 791 25.81 60.75 36.77
CA LEU A 791 27.16 61.12 36.35
C LEU A 791 27.19 61.58 34.88
N ARG A 792 26.51 60.88 33.98
CA ARG A 792 26.40 61.27 32.58
C ARG A 792 25.74 62.64 32.44
N VAL A 793 24.61 62.87 33.10
CA VAL A 793 23.95 64.19 33.09
C VAL A 793 24.91 65.30 33.57
N LEU A 794 25.69 65.04 34.63
CA LEU A 794 26.71 65.99 35.11
C LEU A 794 27.83 66.21 34.09
N CYS A 795 28.30 65.19 33.38
CA CYS A 795 29.33 65.31 32.35
C CYS A 795 28.92 66.18 31.15
N TYR A 796 27.62 66.23 30.83
CA TYR A 796 27.07 67.07 29.77
C TYR A 796 26.56 68.43 30.28
N ARG A 797 26.68 68.74 31.57
CA ARG A 797 26.25 70.02 32.15
C ARG A 797 27.23 71.14 31.81
N ASN A 798 26.72 72.28 31.34
CA ASN A 798 27.50 73.48 31.03
C ASN A 798 27.44 74.51 32.18
N ASP A 799 28.07 74.21 33.33
CA ASP A 799 28.03 75.03 34.55
C ASP A 799 29.39 75.06 35.28
N GLU A 800 29.77 76.21 35.86
CA GLU A 800 30.96 76.45 36.69
C GLU A 800 30.92 75.71 38.05
N VAL A 801 29.74 75.29 38.51
CA VAL A 801 29.58 74.53 39.77
C VAL A 801 29.72 73.01 39.57
N SER A 802 29.66 72.53 38.33
CA SER A 802 29.81 71.10 37.99
C SER A 802 31.23 70.54 38.17
N TRP A 803 32.19 71.38 38.58
CA TRP A 803 33.62 71.07 38.65
C TRP A 803 33.96 70.33 39.95
N MET A 804 33.87 69.00 39.94
CA MET A 804 34.46 68.18 41.00
C MET A 804 36.00 68.29 40.95
N HIS A 805 36.65 68.64 42.07
CA HIS A 805 38.10 68.76 42.17
C HIS A 805 38.85 67.43 42.04
N LYS A 806 40.11 67.51 41.60
CA LYS A 806 41.05 66.43 41.22
C LYS A 806 41.31 65.31 42.24
N GLY A 807 40.79 65.44 43.45
CA GLY A 807 41.03 64.53 44.57
C GLY A 807 40.12 63.30 44.64
N ASP A 808 38.95 63.33 44.00
CA ASP A 808 37.81 62.47 44.39
C ASP A 808 37.58 61.20 43.53
N LEU A 809 38.48 60.87 42.58
CA LEU A 809 38.42 59.64 41.75
C LEU A 809 39.82 58.99 41.56
N THR A 810 39.88 57.67 41.34
CA THR A 810 41.13 56.87 41.30
C THR A 810 42.00 57.11 40.05
N PRO A 811 43.35 57.22 40.20
CA PRO A 811 44.29 57.30 39.08
C PRO A 811 44.73 55.89 38.69
N GLY A 812 44.46 55.49 37.43
CA GLY A 812 44.89 54.18 36.95
C GLY A 812 44.24 53.66 35.68
N ILE A 813 43.84 54.51 34.72
CA ILE A 813 43.54 54.12 33.34
C ILE A 813 44.01 55.27 32.42
N GLY A 814 44.68 54.96 31.30
CA GLY A 814 45.28 55.91 30.35
C GLY A 814 44.31 56.94 29.72
N PRO A 815 44.77 57.77 28.77
CA PRO A 815 44.54 59.23 28.69
C PRO A 815 43.13 59.67 28.26
N GLN A 816 42.07 59.20 28.94
CA GLN A 816 40.68 59.30 28.45
C GLN A 816 39.63 59.67 29.50
N ILE A 817 40.01 60.38 30.56
CA ILE A 817 39.09 61.25 31.30
C ILE A 817 39.82 62.59 31.52
N ARG A 818 39.78 63.49 30.53
CA ARG A 818 39.99 64.91 30.81
C ARG A 818 38.72 65.45 31.45
N CYS A 819 38.52 65.10 32.71
CA CYS A 819 37.80 65.94 33.66
C CYS A 819 38.86 66.72 34.46
N PHE A 820 39.71 67.48 33.75
CA PHE A 820 40.62 68.50 34.29
C PHE A 820 40.83 69.60 33.28
#